data_AF-A0A812XG54-F1
#
_entry.id   AF-A0A812XG54-F1
#
_cell.length_a   1.000
_cell.length_b   1.000
_cell.length_c   1.000
_cell.angle_alpha   90.00
_cell.angle_beta   90.00
_cell.angle_gamma   90.00
#
_symmetry.space_group_name_H-M   'P 1'
#
loop_
_entity.id
_entity.type
_entity.pdbx_description
1 polymer ?
#
loop_
_entity_poly.entity_id
_entity_poly.type
_entity_poly.pdbx_seq_one_letter_code
_entity_poly.pdbx_strand_id
1 'polypeptide(L)'
;AAACLMITAAGTAAAAGYAATAYKYNLGRYQFNAKQRQHRIHQNQNMKLELWRLFREDVRDLFELTTSNMNTYMVVGSLLVTCIIGFIFVGYSEFPMEPPWLLLIWNNSVFSSITFGITSVWLATHGSSSSNSAATKILTQAVRPPVPTLDDVRSAMRQQEHYEGSGAKNFFMPPAIVPGAKIGGLQEDGSFKAATTTSNSNAKREEIMAEAMQGQSSKRFSLPKPSTADGNETFAKELNSTASKRSAFAKKSGTMATMADITTAEGKRRLSIDRSDIKKALDQDKEAGSAQQYLEDGVHATDDISQRLATADGPPGKSAAHYSHFWMLRKVQRGYACFDAYARISLTVSAQQMMLVGAYYAIGLFMTKTEGWPAPTQNSATGWLSSATAAFAGCILYKLDLFVVKSKRRMVDTAIFLAPLVLTLAVHLAVIRDDNGRMGVRPCDQAIPAWLPWNLALLACALHLGWIVIIMHMSSPLKSKAGLPMSYRSSIYLDVFGWHSKRFRKTAITAASLPTVQGTANMSPDRCAAAAFKEAKRISRVLRKFGAPEVASHLSTEEAEDLHKMQLILEEDVKELEDHLQLPEYQAEEQHEAFQDSSWLQCWCEDGKGHAVLYWVDAHSGQVTFRQPASGEIIDLARLSATIQDIQQRIDHSPKHADEAIVAAEALPFELMPETPDSEESTKNLPWKCIQRSCQMQILLWIFTMVVIAV
;
A
#
# COMPACT_ATOMS: atom_id res chain seq x y z
N ALA A 1 86.19 38.85 -17.01
CA ALA A 1 85.04 39.49 -16.34
C ALA A 1 83.83 39.67 -17.28
N ALA A 2 83.96 40.37 -18.42
CA ALA A 2 82.83 40.68 -19.32
C ALA A 2 82.10 39.46 -19.94
N ALA A 3 82.82 38.40 -20.33
CA ALA A 3 82.21 37.18 -20.88
C ALA A 3 81.38 36.40 -19.84
N CYS A 4 81.79 36.42 -18.58
CA CYS A 4 81.05 35.78 -17.48
C CYS A 4 79.74 36.54 -17.20
N LEU A 5 79.77 37.89 -17.28
CA LEU A 5 78.61 38.75 -17.12
C LEU A 5 77.55 38.57 -18.23
N MET A 6 78.00 38.37 -19.48
CA MET A 6 77.13 38.13 -20.64
C MET A 6 76.46 36.75 -20.60
N ILE A 7 77.17 35.71 -20.14
CA ILE A 7 76.60 34.36 -19.96
C ILE A 7 75.60 34.34 -18.81
N THR A 8 75.88 35.03 -17.70
CA THR A 8 74.91 35.19 -16.61
C THR A 8 73.70 36.01 -17.02
N ALA A 9 73.87 37.10 -17.80
CA ALA A 9 72.77 37.92 -18.28
C ALA A 9 71.85 37.16 -19.26
N ALA A 10 72.43 36.44 -20.22
CA ALA A 10 71.69 35.58 -21.15
C ALA A 10 70.98 34.43 -20.42
N GLY A 11 71.63 33.82 -19.42
CA GLY A 11 71.04 32.81 -18.55
C GLY A 11 69.87 33.34 -17.72
N THR A 12 69.98 34.56 -17.16
CA THR A 12 68.89 35.19 -16.40
C THR A 12 67.71 35.61 -17.29
N ALA A 13 67.96 36.08 -18.51
CA ALA A 13 66.90 36.44 -19.46
C ALA A 13 66.14 35.21 -19.96
N ALA A 14 66.86 34.12 -20.27
CA ALA A 14 66.24 32.84 -20.61
C ALA A 14 65.43 32.28 -19.44
N ALA A 15 65.99 32.28 -18.22
CA ALA A 15 65.29 31.84 -17.02
C ALA A 15 64.03 32.68 -16.72
N ALA A 16 64.08 34.00 -16.91
CA ALA A 16 62.92 34.89 -16.76
C ALA A 16 61.84 34.62 -17.82
N GLY A 17 62.23 34.35 -19.07
CA GLY A 17 61.31 33.95 -20.13
C GLY A 17 60.61 32.61 -19.85
N TYR A 18 61.36 31.62 -19.35
CA TYR A 18 60.80 30.34 -18.91
C TYR A 18 59.91 30.48 -17.67
N ALA A 19 60.29 31.30 -16.69
CA ALA A 19 59.47 31.56 -15.50
C ALA A 19 58.16 32.27 -15.86
N ALA A 20 58.19 33.25 -16.78
CA ALA A 20 57.01 33.97 -17.23
C ALA A 20 56.05 33.07 -18.03
N THR A 21 56.57 32.17 -18.86
CA THR A 21 55.75 31.22 -19.62
C THR A 21 55.17 30.13 -18.72
N ALA A 22 55.94 29.59 -17.78
CA ALA A 22 55.46 28.66 -16.76
C ALA A 22 54.36 29.27 -15.88
N TYR A 23 54.53 30.53 -15.45
CA TYR A 23 53.52 31.26 -14.68
C TYR A 23 52.21 31.42 -15.44
N LYS A 24 52.26 31.90 -16.70
CA LYS A 24 51.06 32.06 -17.54
C LYS A 24 50.35 30.73 -17.80
N TYR A 25 51.11 29.64 -17.99
CA TYR A 25 50.57 28.30 -18.17
C TYR A 25 49.85 27.81 -16.91
N ASN A 26 50.49 27.91 -15.74
CA ASN A 26 49.90 27.47 -14.46
C ASN A 26 48.69 28.31 -14.05
N LEU A 27 48.71 29.62 -14.31
CA LEU A 27 47.55 30.50 -14.12
C LEU A 27 46.39 30.11 -15.05
N GLY A 28 46.68 29.85 -16.34
CA GLY A 28 45.69 29.38 -17.30
C GLY A 28 45.08 28.03 -16.90
N ARG A 29 45.90 27.09 -16.41
CA ARG A 29 45.45 25.79 -15.88
C ARG A 29 44.59 25.98 -14.62
N TYR A 30 44.97 26.87 -13.72
CA TYR A 30 44.18 27.21 -12.54
C TYR A 30 42.80 27.76 -12.92
N GLN A 31 42.75 28.72 -13.84
CA GLN A 31 41.50 29.29 -14.35
C GLN A 31 40.62 28.23 -15.04
N PHE A 32 41.22 27.34 -15.83
CA PHE A 32 40.51 26.23 -16.47
C PHE A 32 39.92 25.25 -15.44
N ASN A 33 40.72 24.82 -14.47
CA ASN A 33 40.27 23.94 -13.38
C ASN A 33 39.18 24.60 -12.53
N ALA A 34 39.30 25.90 -12.24
CA ALA A 34 38.29 26.66 -11.51
C ALA A 34 36.96 26.68 -12.27
N LYS A 35 36.98 26.94 -13.59
CA LYS A 35 35.78 26.86 -14.45
C LYS A 35 35.17 25.46 -14.48
N GLN A 36 35.98 24.41 -14.59
CA GLN A 36 35.49 23.02 -14.58
C GLN A 36 34.86 22.63 -13.24
N ARG A 37 35.46 23.05 -12.11
CA ARG A 37 34.89 22.82 -10.78
C ARG A 37 33.56 23.55 -10.62
N GLN A 38 33.50 24.82 -11.04
CA GLN A 38 32.25 25.59 -11.02
C GLN A 38 31.17 24.91 -11.87
N HIS A 39 31.50 24.42 -13.06
CA HIS A 39 30.57 23.65 -13.90
C HIS A 39 30.09 22.37 -13.19
N ARG A 40 30.98 21.62 -12.53
CA ARG A 40 30.62 20.43 -11.77
C ARG A 40 29.66 20.75 -10.62
N ILE A 41 29.91 21.83 -9.89
CA ILE A 41 29.03 22.27 -8.78
C ILE A 41 27.66 22.68 -9.32
N HIS A 42 27.60 23.48 -10.40
CA HIS A 42 26.34 23.83 -11.05
C HIS A 42 25.60 22.61 -11.61
N GLN A 43 26.29 21.64 -12.19
CA GLN A 43 25.68 20.39 -12.65
C GLN A 43 25.08 19.59 -11.51
N ASN A 44 25.78 19.49 -10.37
CA ASN A 44 25.26 18.83 -9.18
C ASN A 44 24.03 19.56 -8.62
N GLN A 45 24.08 20.90 -8.55
CA GLN A 45 22.92 21.71 -8.17
C GLN A 45 21.73 21.53 -9.11
N ASN A 46 21.95 21.49 -10.42
CA ASN A 46 20.90 21.22 -11.41
C ASN A 46 20.30 19.82 -11.23
N MET A 47 21.13 18.81 -10.99
CA MET A 47 20.66 17.46 -10.70
C MET A 47 19.81 17.41 -9.42
N LYS A 48 20.21 18.14 -8.37
CA LYS A 48 19.42 18.30 -7.14
C LYS A 48 18.07 18.98 -7.44
N LEU A 49 18.07 20.05 -8.23
CA LEU A 49 16.84 20.76 -8.61
C LEU A 49 15.87 19.87 -9.40
N GLU A 50 16.36 19.09 -10.36
CA GLU A 50 15.53 18.15 -11.12
C GLU A 50 14.97 17.02 -10.24
N LEU A 51 15.75 16.49 -9.30
CA LEU A 51 15.24 15.50 -8.32
C LEU A 51 14.11 16.08 -7.46
N TRP A 52 14.26 17.31 -6.97
CA TRP A 52 13.21 17.99 -6.21
C TRP A 52 11.99 18.33 -7.07
N ARG A 53 12.19 18.61 -8.36
CA ARG A 53 11.10 18.82 -9.31
C ARG A 53 10.28 17.54 -9.47
N LEU A 54 10.92 16.40 -9.72
CA LEU A 54 10.27 15.09 -9.80
C LEU A 54 9.48 14.80 -8.51
N PHE A 55 10.09 15.04 -7.36
CA PHE A 55 9.39 14.80 -6.10
C PHE A 55 8.14 15.70 -5.92
N ARG A 56 8.19 16.96 -6.36
CA ARG A 56 7.01 17.84 -6.33
C ARG A 56 5.93 17.41 -7.32
N GLU A 57 6.32 16.81 -8.44
CA GLU A 57 5.41 16.22 -9.43
C GLU A 57 4.71 15.00 -8.84
N ASP A 58 5.45 14.07 -8.22
CA ASP A 58 4.89 12.90 -7.55
C ASP A 58 3.87 13.26 -6.47
N VAL A 59 4.16 14.30 -5.67
CA VAL A 59 3.20 14.81 -4.67
C VAL A 59 1.94 15.28 -5.37
N ARG A 60 2.03 16.09 -6.43
CA ARG A 60 0.85 16.59 -7.15
C ARG A 60 0.03 15.47 -7.74
N ASP A 61 0.68 14.52 -8.42
CA ASP A 61 0.01 13.41 -9.09
C ASP A 61 -0.77 12.53 -8.10
N LEU A 62 -0.18 12.24 -6.93
CA LEU A 62 -0.83 11.45 -5.89
C LEU A 62 -2.09 12.14 -5.32
N PHE A 63 -2.00 13.45 -5.08
CA PHE A 63 -3.14 14.23 -4.57
C PHE A 63 -4.18 14.47 -5.66
N GLU A 64 -3.77 14.70 -6.90
CA GLU A 64 -4.65 14.90 -8.05
C GLU A 64 -5.50 13.66 -8.32
N LEU A 65 -4.92 12.46 -8.23
CA LEU A 65 -5.68 11.21 -8.34
C LEU A 65 -6.80 11.12 -7.30
N THR A 66 -6.49 11.44 -6.04
CA THR A 66 -7.48 11.43 -4.96
C THR A 66 -8.56 12.48 -5.21
N THR A 67 -8.16 13.73 -5.46
CA THR A 67 -9.08 14.84 -5.68
C THR A 67 -9.98 14.57 -6.89
N SER A 68 -9.45 14.00 -7.97
CA SER A 68 -10.21 13.60 -9.16
C SER A 68 -11.27 12.54 -8.86
N ASN A 69 -10.92 11.50 -8.10
CA ASN A 69 -11.89 10.49 -7.65
C ASN A 69 -13.00 11.10 -6.80
N MET A 70 -12.64 11.94 -5.81
CA MET A 70 -13.62 12.56 -4.92
C MET A 70 -14.53 13.55 -5.68
N ASN A 71 -13.99 14.29 -6.64
CA ASN A 71 -14.78 15.13 -7.54
C ASN A 71 -15.78 14.30 -8.36
N THR A 72 -15.36 13.13 -8.85
CA THR A 72 -16.25 12.20 -9.56
C THR A 72 -17.38 11.72 -8.65
N TYR A 73 -17.09 11.42 -7.38
CA TYR A 73 -18.13 11.01 -6.43
C TYR A 73 -19.11 12.13 -6.09
N MET A 74 -18.64 13.39 -6.00
CA MET A 74 -19.53 14.54 -5.83
C MET A 74 -20.48 14.72 -7.03
N VAL A 75 -19.96 14.60 -8.24
CA VAL A 75 -20.76 14.74 -9.46
C VAL A 75 -21.77 13.59 -9.58
N VAL A 76 -21.32 12.34 -9.47
CA VAL A 76 -22.21 11.18 -9.57
C VAL A 76 -23.23 11.17 -8.42
N GLY A 77 -22.79 11.47 -7.20
CA GLY A 77 -23.67 11.55 -6.04
C GLY A 77 -24.74 12.64 -6.17
N SER A 78 -24.39 13.82 -6.68
CA SER A 78 -25.37 14.90 -6.89
C SER A 78 -26.36 14.57 -8.02
N LEU A 79 -25.91 13.91 -9.09
CA LEU A 79 -26.80 13.40 -10.14
C LEU A 79 -27.78 12.36 -9.61
N LEU A 80 -27.31 11.39 -8.82
CA LEU A 80 -28.19 10.39 -8.21
C LEU A 80 -29.25 11.03 -7.32
N VAL A 81 -28.85 11.95 -6.43
CA VAL A 81 -29.79 12.69 -5.57
C VAL A 81 -30.80 13.48 -6.41
N THR A 82 -30.37 14.13 -7.48
CA THR A 82 -31.25 14.87 -8.40
C THR A 82 -32.25 13.94 -9.09
N CYS A 83 -31.82 12.78 -9.57
CA CYS A 83 -32.71 11.78 -10.17
C CYS A 83 -33.77 11.29 -9.17
N ILE A 84 -33.39 11.04 -7.92
CA ILE A 84 -34.32 10.58 -6.87
C ILE A 84 -35.32 11.68 -6.50
N ILE A 85 -34.87 12.94 -6.43
CA ILE A 85 -35.76 14.09 -6.24
C ILE A 85 -36.75 14.20 -7.41
N GLY A 86 -36.31 13.92 -8.64
CA GLY A 86 -37.20 13.81 -9.81
C GLY A 86 -38.27 12.71 -9.64
N PHE A 87 -37.89 11.54 -9.13
CA PHE A 87 -38.85 10.48 -8.77
C PHE A 87 -39.84 10.91 -7.70
N ILE A 88 -39.47 11.79 -6.77
CA ILE A 88 -40.41 12.34 -5.79
C ILE A 88 -41.43 13.26 -6.49
N PHE A 89 -40.98 14.23 -7.28
CA PHE A 89 -41.89 15.22 -7.86
C PHE A 89 -42.84 14.64 -8.91
N VAL A 90 -42.37 13.74 -9.76
CA VAL A 90 -43.18 13.14 -10.83
C VAL A 90 -43.81 11.82 -10.40
N GLY A 91 -43.06 11.00 -9.67
CA GLY A 91 -43.50 9.65 -9.32
C GLY A 91 -44.64 9.62 -8.32
N TYR A 92 -44.71 10.55 -7.35
CA TYR A 92 -45.78 10.52 -6.34
C TYR A 92 -47.19 10.69 -6.92
N SER A 93 -47.36 11.55 -7.93
CA SER A 93 -48.67 11.77 -8.55
C SER A 93 -49.13 10.58 -9.38
N GLU A 94 -48.19 9.78 -9.89
CA GLU A 94 -48.48 8.64 -10.73
C GLU A 94 -48.49 7.31 -9.97
N PHE A 95 -47.94 7.27 -8.75
CA PHE A 95 -47.82 6.07 -7.95
C PHE A 95 -49.20 5.53 -7.53
N PRO A 96 -49.45 4.23 -7.65
CA PRO A 96 -50.72 3.63 -7.25
C PRO A 96 -50.89 3.66 -5.72
N MET A 97 -52.10 4.00 -5.27
CA MET A 97 -52.43 4.03 -3.83
C MET A 97 -52.66 2.64 -3.23
N GLU A 98 -52.99 1.65 -4.07
CA GLU A 98 -53.20 0.26 -3.65
C GLU A 98 -52.05 -0.64 -4.15
N PRO A 99 -51.47 -1.50 -3.30
CA PRO A 99 -51.68 -1.59 -1.84
C PRO A 99 -50.89 -0.50 -1.06
N PRO A 100 -51.42 0.03 0.06
CA PRO A 100 -50.87 1.21 0.74
C PRO A 100 -49.46 1.00 1.34
N TRP A 101 -49.16 -0.24 1.76
CA TRP A 101 -47.84 -0.59 2.28
C TRP A 101 -46.73 -0.51 1.23
N LEU A 102 -47.07 -0.61 -0.07
CA LEU A 102 -46.08 -0.52 -1.14
C LEU A 102 -45.51 0.90 -1.24
N LEU A 103 -46.35 1.91 -1.07
CA LEU A 103 -45.93 3.32 -1.05
C LEU A 103 -44.98 3.60 0.13
N LEU A 104 -45.25 3.03 1.30
CA LEU A 104 -44.38 3.17 2.48
C LEU A 104 -43.00 2.55 2.24
N ILE A 105 -42.96 1.35 1.68
CA ILE A 105 -41.70 0.63 1.38
C ILE A 105 -40.91 1.37 0.28
N TRP A 106 -41.59 1.87 -0.76
CA TRP A 106 -40.98 2.70 -1.79
C TRP A 106 -40.38 3.98 -1.21
N ASN A 107 -41.11 4.67 -0.34
CA ASN A 107 -40.63 5.87 0.35
C ASN A 107 -39.37 5.62 1.20
N ASN A 108 -39.31 4.50 1.91
CA ASN A 108 -38.11 4.14 2.67
C ASN A 108 -36.89 3.96 1.76
N SER A 109 -37.05 3.35 0.58
CA SER A 109 -35.97 3.24 -0.40
C SER A 109 -35.57 4.61 -0.97
N VAL A 110 -36.52 5.51 -1.22
CA VAL A 110 -36.27 6.90 -1.64
C VAL A 110 -35.45 7.64 -0.58
N PHE A 111 -35.90 7.61 0.69
CA PHE A 111 -35.20 8.27 1.80
C PHE A 111 -33.83 7.66 2.07
N SER A 112 -33.70 6.33 1.99
CA SER A 112 -32.41 5.64 2.07
C SER A 112 -31.46 6.16 1.00
N SER A 113 -31.93 6.21 -0.24
CA SER A 113 -31.12 6.63 -1.38
C SER A 113 -30.64 8.08 -1.27
N ILE A 114 -31.51 9.00 -0.82
CA ILE A 114 -31.17 10.39 -0.54
C ILE A 114 -30.17 10.50 0.62
N THR A 115 -30.42 9.81 1.73
CA THR A 115 -29.57 9.88 2.93
C THR A 115 -28.14 9.45 2.61
N PHE A 116 -27.97 8.31 1.93
CA PHE A 116 -26.65 7.83 1.53
C PHE A 116 -26.05 8.65 0.37
N GLY A 117 -26.87 9.21 -0.52
CA GLY A 117 -26.41 10.11 -1.59
C GLY A 117 -25.82 11.41 -1.03
N ILE A 118 -26.54 12.08 -0.14
CA ILE A 118 -26.07 13.29 0.56
C ILE A 118 -24.84 12.99 1.41
N THR A 119 -24.85 11.87 2.15
CA THR A 119 -23.69 11.43 2.94
C THR A 119 -22.46 11.23 2.05
N SER A 120 -22.62 10.63 0.87
CA SER A 120 -21.54 10.46 -0.11
C SER A 120 -20.99 11.80 -0.58
N VAL A 121 -21.85 12.74 -0.99
CA VAL A 121 -21.43 14.06 -1.46
C VAL A 121 -20.70 14.81 -0.36
N TRP A 122 -21.24 14.82 0.86
CA TRP A 122 -20.63 15.47 2.01
C TRP A 122 -19.21 14.94 2.31
N LEU A 123 -19.05 13.62 2.38
CA LEU A 123 -17.75 12.99 2.62
C LEU A 123 -16.76 13.27 1.48
N ALA A 124 -17.24 13.26 0.23
CA ALA A 124 -16.43 13.57 -0.94
C ALA A 124 -15.95 15.04 -0.94
N THR A 125 -16.83 15.99 -0.60
CA THR A 125 -16.47 17.42 -0.47
C THR A 125 -15.44 17.63 0.64
N HIS A 126 -15.63 17.00 1.80
CA HIS A 126 -14.71 17.12 2.91
C HIS A 126 -13.33 16.55 2.58
N GLY A 127 -13.27 15.33 2.02
CA GLY A 127 -11.97 14.73 1.71
C GLY A 127 -11.27 15.42 0.53
N SER A 128 -12.00 15.96 -0.46
CA SER A 128 -11.40 16.77 -1.55
C SER A 128 -10.80 18.08 -1.02
N SER A 129 -11.47 18.73 -0.06
CA SER A 129 -10.93 19.91 0.61
C SER A 129 -9.72 19.58 1.48
N SER A 130 -9.77 18.44 2.19
CA SER A 130 -8.68 17.96 3.04
C SER A 130 -7.45 17.57 2.21
N SER A 131 -7.62 16.85 1.09
CA SER A 131 -6.54 16.47 0.18
C SER A 131 -5.86 17.70 -0.43
N ASN A 132 -6.63 18.69 -0.90
CA ASN A 132 -6.07 19.92 -1.47
C ASN A 132 -5.33 20.78 -0.43
N SER A 133 -5.88 20.91 0.78
CA SER A 133 -5.19 21.59 1.89
C SER A 133 -3.89 20.89 2.25
N ALA A 134 -3.91 19.56 2.33
CA ALA A 134 -2.75 18.75 2.64
C ALA A 134 -1.67 18.83 1.55
N ALA A 135 -2.06 18.77 0.27
CA ALA A 135 -1.16 18.95 -0.87
C ALA A 135 -0.45 20.31 -0.83
N THR A 136 -1.21 21.37 -0.56
CA THR A 136 -0.68 22.73 -0.45
C THR A 136 0.30 22.85 0.71
N LYS A 137 -0.03 22.28 1.88
CA LYS A 137 0.86 22.26 3.05
C LYS A 137 2.17 21.53 2.74
N ILE A 138 2.11 20.34 2.14
CA ILE A 138 3.32 19.59 1.75
C ILE A 138 4.17 20.40 0.78
N LEU A 139 3.57 20.94 -0.29
CA LEU A 139 4.31 21.67 -1.33
C LEU A 139 4.91 23.00 -0.86
N THR A 140 4.38 23.61 0.21
CA THR A 140 4.83 24.92 0.72
C THR A 140 5.71 24.81 1.97
N GLN A 141 5.49 23.80 2.82
CA GLN A 141 6.18 23.66 4.10
C GLN A 141 7.26 22.58 4.05
N ALA A 142 6.96 21.41 3.47
CA ALA A 142 7.83 20.24 3.54
C ALA A 142 8.74 20.10 2.31
N VAL A 143 8.23 20.39 1.12
CA VAL A 143 8.92 20.15 -0.16
C VAL A 143 9.39 21.48 -0.76
N ARG A 144 10.12 22.27 0.02
CA ARG A 144 10.66 23.55 -0.46
C ARG A 144 11.82 23.29 -1.44
N PRO A 145 11.95 24.09 -2.52
CA PRO A 145 13.11 24.02 -3.38
C PRO A 145 14.41 24.22 -2.59
N PRO A 146 15.48 23.47 -2.88
CA PRO A 146 16.76 23.64 -2.20
C PRO A 146 17.35 25.00 -2.57
N VAL A 147 17.52 25.87 -1.58
CA VAL A 147 18.23 27.13 -1.76
C VAL A 147 19.72 26.86 -1.49
N PRO A 148 20.63 27.23 -2.40
CA PRO A 148 22.07 27.01 -2.19
C PRO A 148 22.52 27.79 -0.95
N THR A 149 23.31 27.14 -0.10
CA THR A 149 23.86 27.79 1.09
C THR A 149 24.96 28.78 0.70
N LEU A 150 25.25 29.75 1.57
CA LEU A 150 26.37 30.68 1.33
C LEU A 150 27.70 29.93 1.21
N ASP A 151 27.84 28.79 1.88
CA ASP A 151 29.05 27.97 1.81
C ASP A 151 29.13 27.19 0.48
N ASP A 152 28.00 26.74 -0.08
CA ASP A 152 27.95 26.21 -1.45
C ASP A 152 28.36 27.28 -2.48
N VAL A 153 27.92 28.52 -2.28
CA VAL A 153 28.30 29.65 -3.14
C VAL A 153 29.79 29.98 -2.98
N ARG A 154 30.30 30.04 -1.75
CA ARG A 154 31.73 30.29 -1.47
C ARG A 154 32.63 29.19 -2.01
N SER A 155 32.23 27.92 -1.90
CA SER A 155 33.01 26.78 -2.42
C SER A 155 33.05 26.76 -3.96
N ALA A 156 32.00 27.29 -4.60
CA ALA A 156 31.96 27.53 -6.04
C ALA A 156 32.80 28.74 -6.48
N MET A 157 32.93 29.76 -5.62
CA MET A 157 33.73 30.97 -5.86
C MET A 157 35.21 30.73 -5.57
N ARG A 158 36.05 30.63 -6.61
CA ARG A 158 37.51 30.65 -6.47
C ARG A 158 38.04 32.05 -6.74
N GLN A 159 38.63 32.66 -5.72
CA GLN A 159 39.30 33.94 -5.86
C GLN A 159 40.74 33.74 -6.34
N GLN A 160 41.31 34.80 -6.93
CA GLN A 160 42.71 34.82 -7.35
C GLN A 160 43.66 34.69 -6.15
N GLU A 161 43.24 35.18 -4.98
CA GLU A 161 43.94 35.02 -3.70
C GLU A 161 44.25 33.54 -3.39
N HIS A 162 43.36 32.61 -3.75
CA HIS A 162 43.61 31.17 -3.53
C HIS A 162 44.69 30.60 -4.46
N TYR A 163 44.91 31.21 -5.62
CA TYR A 163 46.06 30.88 -6.46
C TYR A 163 47.33 31.45 -5.84
N GLU A 164 47.29 32.73 -5.44
CA GLU A 164 48.42 33.44 -4.84
C GLU A 164 48.88 32.81 -3.51
N GLY A 165 47.96 32.21 -2.75
CA GLY A 165 48.25 31.46 -1.53
C GLY A 165 48.84 30.05 -1.74
N SER A 166 48.82 29.51 -2.97
CA SER A 166 49.30 28.14 -3.26
C SER A 166 50.84 28.00 -3.32
N GLY A 167 51.56 29.11 -3.17
CA GLY A 167 53.02 29.16 -3.04
C GLY A 167 53.80 29.17 -4.37
N ALA A 168 55.01 29.75 -4.34
CA ALA A 168 55.85 29.98 -5.51
C ALA A 168 56.20 28.71 -6.32
N LYS A 169 56.21 27.55 -5.66
CA LYS A 169 56.48 26.25 -6.31
C LYS A 169 55.42 25.88 -7.34
N ASN A 170 54.16 26.24 -7.12
CA ASN A 170 53.05 25.96 -8.04
C ASN A 170 52.96 26.98 -9.18
N PHE A 171 53.55 28.16 -9.02
CA PHE A 171 53.62 29.20 -10.05
C PHE A 171 54.57 28.84 -11.19
N PHE A 172 55.70 28.22 -10.88
CA PHE A 172 56.77 28.00 -11.84
C PHE A 172 56.96 26.53 -12.23
N MET A 173 55.95 25.68 -11.99
CA MET A 173 56.02 24.28 -12.39
C MET A 173 56.10 24.14 -13.93
N PRO A 174 57.09 23.40 -14.46
CA PRO A 174 57.20 23.18 -15.89
C PRO A 174 56.11 22.23 -16.41
N PRO A 175 55.58 22.46 -17.63
CA PRO A 175 54.46 21.67 -18.19
C PRO A 175 54.68 20.15 -18.27
N ALA A 176 55.93 19.69 -18.35
CA ALA A 176 56.28 18.27 -18.51
C ALA A 176 56.48 17.51 -17.18
N ILE A 177 56.67 18.23 -16.07
CA ILE A 177 56.88 17.64 -14.74
C ILE A 177 55.60 17.87 -13.94
N VAL A 178 54.51 17.22 -14.36
CA VAL A 178 53.30 17.11 -13.55
C VAL A 178 53.43 15.82 -12.74
N PRO A 179 53.78 15.87 -11.44
CA PRO A 179 53.82 14.68 -10.62
C PRO A 179 52.40 14.13 -10.53
N GLY A 180 52.22 12.92 -11.07
CA GLY A 180 51.04 12.09 -10.86
C GLY A 180 49.70 12.79 -11.10
N ALA A 181 49.23 12.76 -12.34
CA ALA A 181 47.80 12.58 -12.55
C ALA A 181 47.38 11.25 -11.88
N LYS A 182 47.10 11.27 -10.57
CA LYS A 182 46.21 10.28 -9.97
C LYS A 182 44.83 10.57 -10.55
N ILE A 183 44.53 9.90 -11.64
CA ILE A 183 43.17 9.73 -12.13
C ILE A 183 42.50 8.83 -11.09
N GLY A 184 41.80 9.43 -10.12
CA GLY A 184 41.09 8.74 -9.06
C GLY A 184 41.57 9.11 -7.66
N GLY A 185 40.72 9.79 -6.90
CA GLY A 185 40.94 10.12 -5.49
C GLY A 185 40.99 11.61 -5.22
N LEU A 186 39.88 12.17 -4.76
CA LEU A 186 39.85 13.42 -3.99
C LEU A 186 40.78 13.23 -2.80
N GLN A 187 41.94 13.89 -2.80
CA GLN A 187 42.66 14.15 -1.56
C GLN A 187 42.04 15.41 -0.99
N GLU A 188 41.16 15.21 0.00
CA GLU A 188 40.74 16.28 0.90
C GLU A 188 41.97 16.91 1.52
N ASP A 189 42.02 18.25 1.48
CA ASP A 189 43.04 19.03 2.18
C ASP A 189 42.79 18.94 3.69
N GLY A 190 43.15 17.80 4.27
CA GLY A 190 43.26 17.59 5.71
C GLY A 190 44.46 18.34 6.27
N SER A 191 44.29 19.63 6.56
CA SER A 191 45.18 20.38 7.45
C SER A 191 44.40 21.48 8.17
N PHE A 192 43.48 21.07 9.05
CA PHE A 192 43.16 21.87 10.23
C PHE A 192 43.72 21.12 11.44
N LYS A 193 44.83 21.63 11.99
CA LYS A 193 45.44 21.09 13.21
C LYS A 193 44.38 21.11 14.31
N ALA A 194 44.18 19.95 14.94
CA ALA A 194 43.56 19.85 16.25
C ALA A 194 44.36 20.71 17.24
N ALA A 195 43.82 21.87 17.58
CA ALA A 195 44.19 22.61 18.78
C ALA A 195 43.09 22.36 19.80
N THR A 196 43.40 21.49 20.76
CA THR A 196 42.66 21.28 21.98
C THR A 196 42.62 22.60 22.76
N THR A 197 41.48 23.29 22.73
CA THR A 197 41.15 24.33 23.73
C THR A 197 39.70 24.16 24.15
N THR A 198 39.50 23.35 25.18
CA THR A 198 38.31 23.37 26.03
C THR A 198 38.21 24.75 26.70
N SER A 199 37.21 25.57 26.33
CA SER A 199 36.59 26.58 27.21
C SER A 199 35.45 27.34 26.50
N ASN A 200 34.22 27.14 26.99
CA ASN A 200 33.08 28.07 26.99
C ASN A 200 32.67 28.77 25.67
N SER A 201 31.85 28.10 24.86
CA SER A 201 31.09 28.73 23.74
C SER A 201 29.58 28.80 23.95
N ASN A 202 29.03 28.24 25.04
CA ASN A 202 27.59 28.30 25.30
C ASN A 202 27.14 29.66 25.86
N ALA A 203 28.00 30.39 26.58
CA ALA A 203 27.64 31.70 27.14
C ALA A 203 27.57 32.82 26.08
N LYS A 204 28.36 32.72 25.00
CA LYS A 204 28.44 33.77 23.97
C LYS A 204 27.32 33.68 22.92
N ARG A 205 26.57 32.58 22.91
CA ARG A 205 25.49 32.33 21.95
C ARG A 205 24.15 32.91 22.40
N GLU A 206 23.94 33.08 23.70
CA GLU A 206 22.74 33.74 24.25
C GLU A 206 22.84 35.27 24.19
N GLU A 207 24.05 35.84 24.31
CA GLU A 207 24.28 37.29 24.20
C GLU A 207 24.04 37.82 22.77
N ILE A 208 24.38 37.03 21.74
CA ILE A 208 24.20 37.39 20.33
C ILE A 208 22.73 37.24 19.87
N MET A 209 21.95 36.32 20.47
CA MET A 209 20.52 36.20 20.17
C MET A 209 19.68 37.31 20.80
N ALA A 210 20.12 37.87 21.95
CA ALA A 210 19.45 39.01 22.58
C ALA A 210 19.64 40.32 21.78
N GLU A 211 20.81 40.53 21.15
CA GLU A 211 21.06 41.72 20.31
C GLU A 211 20.31 41.69 18.96
N ALA A 212 20.04 40.51 18.40
CA ALA A 212 19.36 40.38 17.11
C ALA A 212 17.84 40.67 17.17
N MET A 213 17.24 40.75 18.37
CA MET A 213 15.80 41.04 18.53
C MET A 213 15.45 42.52 18.69
N GLN A 214 16.42 43.44 18.69
CA GLN A 214 16.16 44.88 18.91
C GLN A 214 16.48 45.83 17.73
N GLY A 215 16.87 45.33 16.56
CA GLY A 215 17.32 46.17 15.44
C GLY A 215 16.42 46.23 14.20
N GLN A 216 15.64 47.30 14.06
CA GLN A 216 15.21 47.97 12.79
C GLN A 216 14.25 47.19 11.85
N SER A 217 12.97 47.57 11.66
CA SER A 217 12.38 48.85 11.24
C SER A 217 12.83 49.37 9.86
N SER A 218 11.86 49.34 8.92
CA SER A 218 11.68 50.21 7.75
C SER A 218 12.81 50.30 6.71
N LYS A 219 12.57 49.69 5.52
CA LYS A 219 12.70 50.39 4.22
C LYS A 219 12.12 49.55 3.07
N ARG A 220 11.10 50.11 2.41
CA ARG A 220 10.57 49.68 1.10
C ARG A 220 11.66 49.86 0.04
N PHE A 221 11.89 48.85 -0.80
CA PHE A 221 12.66 48.97 -2.03
C PHE A 221 11.80 48.53 -3.21
N SER A 222 11.65 49.45 -4.18
CA SER A 222 10.82 49.31 -5.39
C SER A 222 11.56 48.57 -6.51
N LEU A 223 10.83 47.71 -7.23
CA LEU A 223 11.28 46.98 -8.41
C LEU A 223 11.33 47.85 -9.68
N PRO A 224 12.31 47.68 -10.59
CA PRO A 224 12.24 48.20 -11.95
C PRO A 224 11.51 47.23 -12.91
N LYS A 225 10.82 47.81 -13.90
CA LYS A 225 10.11 47.14 -15.01
C LYS A 225 11.07 46.49 -16.03
N PRO A 226 10.63 45.47 -16.79
CA PRO A 226 11.47 44.75 -17.76
C PRO A 226 11.54 45.46 -19.12
N SER A 227 12.73 45.46 -19.73
CA SER A 227 12.96 45.80 -21.12
C SER A 227 12.85 44.57 -22.02
N THR A 228 12.13 44.74 -23.12
CA THR A 228 12.00 43.90 -24.31
C THR A 228 13.34 43.59 -24.98
N ALA A 229 13.52 42.35 -25.45
CA ALA A 229 13.97 42.01 -26.80
C ALA A 229 14.23 40.49 -26.94
N ASP A 230 13.43 39.87 -27.80
CA ASP A 230 13.81 38.99 -28.91
C ASP A 230 14.91 37.95 -28.72
N GLY A 231 14.48 36.68 -28.87
CA GLY A 231 15.36 35.57 -29.23
C GLY A 231 14.99 34.28 -28.54
N ASN A 232 13.92 33.60 -28.99
CA ASN A 232 13.78 32.13 -28.93
C ASN A 232 12.46 31.65 -29.57
N GLU A 233 12.26 31.96 -30.86
CA GLU A 233 11.17 31.38 -31.65
C GLU A 233 11.56 30.11 -32.43
N THR A 234 12.80 29.64 -32.29
CA THR A 234 13.32 28.50 -33.05
C THR A 234 13.25 27.16 -32.31
N PHE A 235 13.00 27.15 -30.99
CA PHE A 235 12.91 25.90 -30.21
C PHE A 235 11.47 25.37 -30.08
N ALA A 236 10.46 26.22 -30.30
CA ALA A 236 9.04 25.86 -30.20
C ALA A 236 8.49 25.13 -31.44
N LYS A 237 9.20 25.14 -32.56
CA LYS A 237 8.80 24.44 -33.79
C LYS A 237 9.24 22.98 -33.85
N GLU A 238 10.20 22.57 -33.01
CA GLU A 238 10.73 21.20 -33.03
C GLU A 238 9.94 20.25 -32.09
N LEU A 239 9.36 20.78 -31.00
CA LEU A 239 8.52 20.02 -30.05
C LEU A 239 7.12 19.67 -30.57
N ASN A 240 6.58 20.38 -31.56
CA ASN A 240 5.28 20.06 -32.15
C ASN A 240 5.34 18.98 -33.25
N SER A 241 6.54 18.60 -33.71
CA SER A 241 6.71 17.57 -34.76
C SER A 241 6.74 16.13 -34.22
N THR A 242 7.01 15.96 -32.92
CA THR A 242 7.11 14.65 -32.25
C THR A 242 5.81 14.21 -31.57
N ALA A 243 4.86 15.12 -31.35
CA ALA A 243 3.52 14.80 -30.84
C ALA A 243 2.57 14.21 -31.92
N SER A 244 2.82 14.48 -33.20
CA SER A 244 1.98 14.00 -34.32
C SER A 244 2.25 12.55 -34.75
N LYS A 245 3.27 11.87 -34.19
CA LYS A 245 3.62 10.49 -34.55
C LYS A 245 3.20 9.43 -33.52
N ARG A 246 2.59 9.80 -32.39
CA ARG A 246 2.04 8.87 -31.39
C ARG A 246 0.52 8.64 -31.48
N SER A 247 -0.20 9.37 -32.33
CA SER A 247 -1.65 9.19 -32.56
C SER A 247 -2.01 8.23 -33.70
N ALA A 248 -1.03 7.59 -34.34
CA ALA A 248 -1.23 6.73 -35.52
C ALA A 248 -1.16 5.20 -35.24
N PHE A 249 -1.13 4.76 -33.98
CA PHE A 249 -1.09 3.33 -33.61
C PHE A 249 -2.37 2.80 -32.93
N ALA A 250 -3.43 3.62 -32.86
CA ALA A 250 -4.71 3.25 -32.27
C ALA A 250 -5.86 3.19 -33.29
N LYS A 251 -5.58 2.76 -34.53
CA LYS A 251 -6.59 2.68 -35.59
C LYS A 251 -6.40 1.46 -36.49
N LYS A 252 -6.44 0.25 -35.91
CA LYS A 252 -6.57 -1.00 -36.69
C LYS A 252 -7.06 -2.18 -35.83
N SER A 253 -8.35 -2.21 -35.51
CA SER A 253 -9.15 -3.45 -35.42
C SER A 253 -10.58 -3.05 -35.05
N GLY A 254 -11.44 -2.98 -36.05
CA GLY A 254 -12.82 -2.56 -35.91
C GLY A 254 -13.53 -2.78 -37.23
N THR A 255 -13.72 -4.04 -37.59
CA THR A 255 -14.67 -4.42 -38.64
C THR A 255 -15.61 -5.46 -38.06
N MET A 256 -16.89 -5.11 -38.08
CA MET A 256 -18.02 -5.91 -37.65
C MET A 256 -18.05 -7.29 -38.30
N ALA A 257 -18.36 -8.31 -37.52
CA ALA A 257 -19.02 -9.51 -37.99
C ALA A 257 -20.29 -9.73 -37.15
N THR A 258 -21.35 -9.97 -37.88
CA THR A 258 -22.76 -10.06 -37.56
C THR A 258 -23.13 -11.17 -36.56
N MET A 259 -24.17 -10.87 -35.79
CA MET A 259 -24.83 -11.71 -34.81
C MET A 259 -25.85 -12.63 -35.53
N ALA A 260 -25.42 -13.83 -35.91
CA ALA A 260 -26.24 -15.01 -36.21
C ALA A 260 -25.27 -16.20 -36.28
N ASP A 261 -25.64 -17.35 -35.74
CA ASP A 261 -24.85 -18.60 -35.72
C ASP A 261 -23.79 -18.78 -34.62
N ILE A 262 -24.17 -18.64 -33.35
CA ILE A 262 -23.56 -19.44 -32.26
C ILE A 262 -24.63 -19.83 -31.24
N THR A 263 -25.52 -20.76 -31.62
CA THR A 263 -26.40 -21.48 -30.67
C THR A 263 -26.41 -22.98 -31.00
N THR A 264 -25.23 -23.60 -31.17
CA THR A 264 -25.10 -25.08 -31.22
C THR A 264 -23.63 -25.52 -31.14
N ALA A 265 -22.95 -25.31 -30.00
CA ALA A 265 -21.65 -25.96 -29.77
C ALA A 265 -21.18 -26.09 -28.30
N GLU A 266 -22.02 -25.80 -27.30
CA GLU A 266 -21.68 -26.06 -25.89
C GLU A 266 -22.10 -27.49 -25.50
N GLY A 267 -21.33 -28.47 -25.94
CA GLY A 267 -21.66 -29.87 -25.72
C GLY A 267 -20.51 -30.85 -25.91
N LYS A 268 -19.27 -30.48 -25.52
CA LYS A 268 -18.13 -31.36 -25.20
C LYS A 268 -16.83 -30.56 -25.24
N ARG A 269 -16.33 -30.11 -24.08
CA ARG A 269 -14.89 -29.92 -23.85
C ARG A 269 -14.61 -29.96 -22.36
N ARG A 270 -14.40 -31.17 -21.85
CA ARG A 270 -13.66 -31.41 -20.60
C ARG A 270 -12.17 -31.42 -20.93
N LEU A 271 -11.42 -30.62 -20.17
CA LEU A 271 -10.03 -30.83 -19.73
C LEU A 271 -9.00 -31.26 -20.79
N SER A 272 -8.42 -30.27 -21.46
CA SER A 272 -7.00 -30.28 -21.77
C SER A 272 -6.46 -28.90 -21.42
N ILE A 273 -5.81 -28.77 -20.27
CA ILE A 273 -5.02 -27.58 -19.96
C ILE A 273 -3.87 -27.61 -20.95
N ASP A 274 -3.90 -26.69 -21.92
CA ASP A 274 -2.91 -26.62 -22.96
C ASP A 274 -1.58 -26.14 -22.36
N ARG A 275 -0.47 -26.75 -22.77
CA ARG A 275 0.87 -26.50 -22.23
C ARG A 275 1.30 -25.04 -22.45
N SER A 276 0.67 -24.38 -23.42
CA SER A 276 0.83 -22.97 -23.77
C SER A 276 0.27 -22.01 -22.70
N ASP A 277 -0.83 -22.37 -22.04
CA ASP A 277 -1.44 -21.56 -20.98
C ASP A 277 -0.65 -21.66 -19.67
N ILE A 278 -0.10 -22.84 -19.37
CA ILE A 278 0.82 -23.04 -18.25
C ILE A 278 2.10 -22.22 -18.47
N LYS A 279 2.63 -22.20 -19.69
CA LYS A 279 3.83 -21.43 -20.01
C LYS A 279 3.59 -19.93 -19.88
N LYS A 280 2.45 -19.42 -20.33
CA LYS A 280 2.06 -18.01 -20.13
C LYS A 280 1.90 -17.63 -18.66
N ALA A 281 1.32 -18.50 -17.85
CA ALA A 281 1.23 -18.28 -16.40
C ALA A 281 2.60 -18.29 -15.72
N LEU A 282 3.50 -19.19 -16.15
CA LEU A 282 4.87 -19.29 -15.64
C LEU A 282 5.73 -18.09 -16.04
N ASP A 283 5.53 -17.57 -17.25
CA ASP A 283 6.22 -16.39 -17.75
C ASP A 283 5.71 -15.11 -17.05
N GLN A 284 4.41 -15.03 -16.72
CA GLN A 284 3.84 -13.97 -15.87
C GLN A 284 4.35 -14.03 -14.42
N ASP A 285 4.51 -15.22 -13.84
CA ASP A 285 5.12 -15.40 -12.52
C ASP A 285 6.61 -15.05 -12.52
N LYS A 286 7.33 -15.29 -13.64
CA LYS A 286 8.72 -14.84 -13.81
C LYS A 286 8.84 -13.33 -13.95
N GLU A 287 7.91 -12.66 -14.63
CA GLU A 287 7.86 -11.19 -14.69
C GLU A 287 7.47 -10.57 -13.35
N ALA A 288 6.55 -11.18 -12.61
CA ALA A 288 6.22 -10.76 -11.25
C ALA A 288 7.41 -10.96 -10.29
N GLY A 289 8.11 -12.09 -10.41
CA GLY A 289 9.33 -12.38 -9.68
C GLY A 289 10.47 -11.41 -10.02
N SER A 290 10.64 -11.04 -11.29
CA SER A 290 11.67 -10.06 -11.69
C SER A 290 11.33 -8.64 -11.24
N ALA A 291 10.05 -8.25 -11.22
CA ALA A 291 9.62 -6.95 -10.68
C ALA A 291 9.81 -6.88 -9.15
N GLN A 292 9.59 -7.99 -8.45
CA GLN A 292 9.82 -8.10 -7.01
C GLN A 292 11.33 -8.12 -6.69
N GLN A 293 12.12 -8.82 -7.49
CA GLN A 293 13.58 -8.79 -7.45
C GLN A 293 14.13 -7.40 -7.80
N TYR A 294 13.52 -6.64 -8.71
CA TYR A 294 13.88 -5.26 -9.01
C TYR A 294 13.59 -4.30 -7.84
N LEU A 295 12.53 -4.57 -7.07
CA LEU A 295 12.22 -3.84 -5.83
C LEU A 295 13.18 -4.20 -4.69
N GLU A 296 13.60 -5.47 -4.57
CA GLU A 296 14.59 -5.94 -3.60
C GLU A 296 16.02 -5.47 -3.95
N ASP A 297 16.41 -5.57 -5.22
CA ASP A 297 17.67 -5.02 -5.74
C ASP A 297 17.72 -3.49 -5.65
N GLY A 298 16.58 -2.81 -5.72
CA GLY A 298 16.46 -1.37 -5.48
C GLY A 298 16.78 -0.94 -4.04
N VAL A 299 16.47 -1.81 -3.06
CA VAL A 299 16.81 -1.61 -1.63
C VAL A 299 18.32 -1.81 -1.40
N HIS A 300 18.94 -2.78 -2.06
CA HIS A 300 20.39 -2.99 -1.97
C HIS A 300 21.21 -1.98 -2.78
N ALA A 301 20.68 -1.53 -3.93
CA ALA A 301 21.29 -0.46 -4.71
C ALA A 301 21.27 0.87 -3.96
N THR A 302 20.26 1.12 -3.12
CA THR A 302 20.17 2.37 -2.34
C THR A 302 21.19 2.45 -1.22
N ASP A 303 21.51 1.36 -0.52
CA ASP A 303 22.57 1.36 0.51
C ASP A 303 23.98 1.53 -0.09
N ASP A 304 24.24 0.87 -1.22
CA ASP A 304 25.52 0.98 -1.93
C ASP A 304 25.70 2.37 -2.58
N ILE A 305 24.60 2.97 -3.07
CA ILE A 305 24.56 4.37 -3.53
C ILE A 305 24.68 5.33 -2.34
N SER A 306 24.09 5.03 -1.18
CA SER A 306 24.17 5.86 0.04
C SER A 306 25.58 5.90 0.60
N GLN A 307 26.28 4.76 0.64
CA GLN A 307 27.70 4.68 1.02
C GLN A 307 28.60 5.38 0.00
N ARG A 308 28.32 5.27 -1.31
CA ARG A 308 29.08 5.95 -2.36
C ARG A 308 28.80 7.45 -2.44
N LEU A 309 27.64 7.92 -1.97
CA LEU A 309 27.25 9.33 -1.91
C LEU A 309 27.58 10.00 -0.56
N ALA A 310 28.04 9.25 0.44
CA ALA A 310 28.49 9.76 1.74
C ALA A 310 29.89 10.40 1.70
N THR A 311 30.15 11.24 0.70
CA THR A 311 31.34 12.12 0.68
C THR A 311 31.13 13.35 1.59
N ALA A 312 32.21 13.89 2.16
CA ALA A 312 32.19 15.00 3.13
C ALA A 312 31.50 16.28 2.60
N ASP A 313 31.42 16.45 1.29
CA ASP A 313 30.57 17.44 0.64
C ASP A 313 29.14 16.88 0.51
N GLY A 314 28.31 17.14 1.53
CA GLY A 314 26.96 16.61 1.74
C GLY A 314 26.16 16.23 0.47
N PRO A 315 25.63 14.98 0.38
CA PRO A 315 24.94 14.50 -0.82
C PRO A 315 23.66 15.30 -1.14
N PRO A 316 23.08 15.12 -2.35
CA PRO A 316 21.66 15.40 -2.56
C PRO A 316 20.88 14.86 -1.35
N GLY A 317 20.16 15.74 -0.66
CA GLY A 317 19.73 15.53 0.74
C GLY A 317 19.32 14.08 1.01
N LYS A 318 19.90 13.47 2.05
CA LYS A 318 19.65 12.08 2.49
C LYS A 318 18.16 11.73 2.56
N SER A 319 17.29 12.73 2.75
CA SER A 319 15.83 12.67 2.67
C SER A 319 15.28 12.14 1.33
N ALA A 320 15.91 12.43 0.20
CA ALA A 320 15.51 11.91 -1.10
C ALA A 320 15.92 10.43 -1.30
N ALA A 321 17.02 10.00 -0.66
CA ALA A 321 17.51 8.62 -0.71
C ALA A 321 16.78 7.67 0.25
N HIS A 322 16.30 8.15 1.42
CA HIS A 322 15.78 7.30 2.50
C HIS A 322 14.25 7.12 2.56
N TYR A 323 13.52 7.13 1.44
CA TYR A 323 12.06 6.93 1.42
C TYR A 323 11.26 7.87 2.37
N SER A 324 11.85 8.97 2.87
CA SER A 324 11.25 9.77 3.95
C SER A 324 9.98 10.49 3.47
N HIS A 325 9.95 10.84 2.19
CA HIS A 325 8.77 11.42 1.55
C HIS A 325 7.59 10.44 1.45
N PHE A 326 7.84 9.14 1.25
CA PHE A 326 6.78 8.14 1.29
C PHE A 326 6.15 8.02 2.67
N TRP A 327 6.95 8.11 3.74
CA TRP A 327 6.43 8.12 5.11
C TRP A 327 5.58 9.36 5.41
N MET A 328 6.01 10.52 4.91
CA MET A 328 5.25 11.76 4.99
C MET A 328 3.91 11.64 4.25
N LEU A 329 3.95 11.23 2.98
CA LEU A 329 2.75 11.01 2.16
C LEU A 329 1.81 10.01 2.82
N ARG A 330 2.35 8.91 3.34
CA ARG A 330 1.60 7.90 4.09
C ARG A 330 0.96 8.46 5.36
N LYS A 331 1.63 9.36 6.09
CA LYS A 331 1.07 10.00 7.30
C LYS A 331 -0.10 10.91 6.92
N VAL A 332 0.05 11.67 5.84
CA VAL A 332 -0.94 12.64 5.38
C VAL A 332 -2.14 11.97 4.73
N GLN A 333 -1.93 10.90 3.96
CA GLN A 333 -2.99 10.11 3.34
C GLN A 333 -3.98 9.55 4.38
N ARG A 334 -3.52 9.22 5.60
CA ARG A 334 -4.42 8.79 6.69
C ARG A 334 -5.51 9.80 7.03
N GLY A 335 -5.27 11.10 6.82
CA GLY A 335 -6.22 12.16 7.14
C GLY A 335 -7.45 12.16 6.23
N TYR A 336 -7.26 11.89 4.93
CA TYR A 336 -8.35 11.98 3.94
C TYR A 336 -8.76 10.64 3.32
N ALA A 337 -7.92 9.59 3.40
CA ALA A 337 -8.19 8.25 2.86
C ALA A 337 -9.52 7.65 3.29
N CYS A 338 -9.88 7.84 4.56
CA CYS A 338 -11.15 7.34 5.09
C CYS A 338 -12.35 8.01 4.43
N PHE A 339 -12.27 9.31 4.15
CA PHE A 339 -13.35 10.05 3.51
C PHE A 339 -13.60 9.56 2.09
N ASP A 340 -12.54 9.26 1.34
CA ASP A 340 -12.63 8.67 0.00
C ASP A 340 -13.33 7.29 0.05
N ALA A 341 -12.81 6.37 0.87
CA ALA A 341 -13.38 5.03 1.00
C ALA A 341 -14.86 5.04 1.41
N TYR A 342 -15.22 5.86 2.40
CA TYR A 342 -16.59 5.93 2.90
C TYR A 342 -17.53 6.72 1.99
N ALA A 343 -17.05 7.74 1.28
CA ALA A 343 -17.85 8.40 0.24
C ALA A 343 -18.27 7.39 -0.83
N ARG A 344 -17.32 6.57 -1.32
CA ARG A 344 -17.62 5.53 -2.30
C ARG A 344 -18.61 4.48 -1.78
N ILE A 345 -18.42 3.97 -0.56
CA ILE A 345 -19.36 3.00 0.03
C ILE A 345 -20.78 3.59 0.08
N SER A 346 -20.89 4.84 0.55
CA SER A 346 -22.18 5.54 0.62
C SER A 346 -22.80 5.74 -0.78
N LEU A 347 -21.98 6.04 -1.79
CA LEU A 347 -22.41 6.15 -3.18
C LEU A 347 -22.95 4.81 -3.71
N THR A 348 -22.27 3.70 -3.43
CA THR A 348 -22.68 2.36 -3.84
C THR A 348 -24.01 1.96 -3.20
N VAL A 349 -24.19 2.26 -1.91
CA VAL A 349 -25.46 2.01 -1.21
C VAL A 349 -26.58 2.87 -1.80
N SER A 350 -26.34 4.16 -2.05
CA SER A 350 -27.31 5.06 -2.69
C SER A 350 -27.71 4.55 -4.09
N ALA A 351 -26.74 4.18 -4.93
CA ALA A 351 -27.01 3.64 -6.26
C ALA A 351 -27.87 2.36 -6.21
N GLN A 352 -27.59 1.45 -5.28
CA GLN A 352 -28.41 0.24 -5.09
C GLN A 352 -29.83 0.59 -4.63
N GLN A 353 -30.00 1.53 -3.69
CA GLN A 353 -31.33 1.97 -3.26
C GLN A 353 -32.10 2.68 -4.37
N MET A 354 -31.43 3.45 -5.23
CA MET A 354 -32.05 4.05 -6.41
C MET A 354 -32.56 2.98 -7.40
N MET A 355 -31.83 1.89 -7.60
CA MET A 355 -32.31 0.77 -8.43
C MET A 355 -33.57 0.14 -7.84
N LEU A 356 -33.65 0.01 -6.50
CA LEU A 356 -34.85 -0.46 -5.81
C LEU A 356 -36.03 0.52 -5.96
N VAL A 357 -35.79 1.83 -5.87
CA VAL A 357 -36.80 2.87 -6.13
C VAL A 357 -37.42 2.68 -7.52
N GLY A 358 -36.59 2.49 -8.55
CA GLY A 358 -37.06 2.23 -9.91
C GLY A 358 -37.83 0.91 -10.05
N ALA A 359 -37.35 -0.16 -9.42
CA ALA A 359 -38.04 -1.46 -9.43
C ALA A 359 -39.40 -1.41 -8.73
N TYR A 360 -39.48 -0.78 -7.57
CA TYR A 360 -40.74 -0.68 -6.81
C TYR A 360 -41.73 0.26 -7.47
N TYR A 361 -41.25 1.33 -8.12
CA TYR A 361 -42.06 2.15 -8.99
C TYR A 361 -42.64 1.35 -10.17
N ALA A 362 -41.81 0.55 -10.85
CA ALA A 362 -42.24 -0.31 -11.94
C ALA A 362 -43.24 -1.39 -11.48
N ILE A 363 -43.02 -2.02 -10.32
CA ILE A 363 -43.95 -2.99 -9.74
C ILE A 363 -45.31 -2.33 -9.49
N GLY A 364 -45.34 -1.16 -8.85
CA GLY A 364 -46.59 -0.43 -8.65
C GLY A 364 -47.27 -0.12 -9.98
N LEU A 365 -46.56 0.54 -10.89
CA LEU A 365 -47.14 0.99 -12.17
C LEU A 365 -47.68 -0.16 -13.01
N PHE A 366 -46.91 -1.23 -13.18
CA PHE A 366 -47.29 -2.35 -14.04
C PHE A 366 -48.27 -3.29 -13.37
N MET A 367 -48.11 -3.61 -12.08
CA MET A 367 -48.91 -4.66 -11.45
C MET A 367 -50.23 -4.16 -10.88
N THR A 368 -50.35 -2.90 -10.45
CA THR A 368 -51.57 -2.44 -9.75
C THR A 368 -52.39 -1.41 -10.53
N LYS A 369 -51.78 -0.63 -11.44
CA LYS A 369 -52.48 0.49 -12.13
C LYS A 369 -53.09 0.14 -13.51
N THR A 370 -52.81 -1.02 -14.09
CA THR A 370 -53.14 -1.27 -15.51
C THR A 370 -54.57 -1.78 -15.74
N GLU A 371 -55.48 -0.85 -15.98
CA GLU A 371 -56.77 -1.11 -16.63
C GLU A 371 -56.58 -1.08 -18.17
N GLY A 372 -56.20 -2.20 -18.78
CA GLY A 372 -56.54 -2.45 -20.19
C GLY A 372 -55.44 -2.81 -21.19
N TRP A 373 -54.14 -2.54 -20.96
CA TRP A 373 -53.07 -2.96 -21.88
C TRP A 373 -51.66 -2.76 -21.29
N PRO A 374 -50.68 -3.67 -21.48
CA PRO A 374 -50.74 -5.00 -22.10
C PRO A 374 -51.52 -6.05 -21.29
N ALA A 375 -51.59 -7.30 -21.76
CA ALA A 375 -52.36 -8.37 -21.12
C ALA A 375 -51.96 -8.57 -19.64
N PRO A 376 -52.88 -8.96 -18.73
CA PRO A 376 -52.59 -9.08 -17.29
C PRO A 376 -51.36 -9.94 -16.95
N THR A 377 -51.13 -10.99 -17.75
CA THR A 377 -49.95 -11.86 -17.63
C THR A 377 -48.64 -11.16 -18.00
N GLN A 378 -48.67 -10.27 -18.98
CA GLN A 378 -47.52 -9.46 -19.41
C GLN A 378 -47.19 -8.36 -18.39
N ASN A 379 -48.20 -7.80 -17.73
CA ASN A 379 -48.02 -6.79 -16.67
C ASN A 379 -47.33 -7.38 -15.44
N SER A 380 -47.79 -8.55 -15.00
CA SER A 380 -47.17 -9.29 -13.89
C SER A 380 -45.73 -9.71 -14.21
N ALA A 381 -45.49 -10.24 -15.41
CA ALA A 381 -44.14 -10.62 -15.84
C ALA A 381 -43.17 -9.43 -15.86
N THR A 382 -43.64 -8.26 -16.28
CA THR A 382 -42.83 -7.03 -16.30
C THR A 382 -42.46 -6.57 -14.89
N GLY A 383 -43.38 -6.66 -13.93
CA GLY A 383 -43.10 -6.39 -12.51
C GLY A 383 -42.01 -7.30 -11.94
N TRP A 384 -42.13 -8.62 -12.16
CA TRP A 384 -41.09 -9.60 -11.78
C TRP A 384 -39.74 -9.33 -12.44
N LEU A 385 -39.75 -9.03 -13.75
CA LEU A 385 -38.54 -8.72 -14.50
C LEU A 385 -37.84 -7.47 -13.96
N SER A 386 -38.59 -6.42 -13.60
CA SER A 386 -38.02 -5.19 -13.03
C SER A 386 -37.33 -5.44 -11.69
N SER A 387 -37.97 -6.23 -10.81
CA SER A 387 -37.41 -6.65 -9.50
C SER A 387 -36.15 -7.49 -9.66
N ALA A 388 -36.19 -8.50 -10.53
CA ALA A 388 -35.05 -9.37 -10.82
C ALA A 388 -33.88 -8.58 -11.43
N THR A 389 -34.17 -7.63 -12.32
CA THR A 389 -33.15 -6.79 -12.97
C THR A 389 -32.45 -5.90 -11.94
N ALA A 390 -33.20 -5.24 -11.06
CA ALA A 390 -32.63 -4.40 -10.00
C ALA A 390 -31.82 -5.23 -8.99
N ALA A 391 -32.31 -6.40 -8.58
CA ALA A 391 -31.59 -7.30 -7.69
C ALA A 391 -30.28 -7.82 -8.32
N PHE A 392 -30.32 -8.19 -9.60
CA PHE A 392 -29.16 -8.65 -10.36
C PHE A 392 -28.13 -7.52 -10.54
N ALA A 393 -28.57 -6.32 -10.91
CA ALA A 393 -27.70 -5.15 -11.03
C ALA A 393 -27.05 -4.79 -9.67
N GLY A 394 -27.82 -4.85 -8.57
CA GLY A 394 -27.30 -4.70 -7.22
C GLY A 394 -26.23 -5.75 -6.87
N CYS A 395 -26.45 -7.01 -7.22
CA CYS A 395 -25.47 -8.07 -7.00
C CYS A 395 -24.19 -7.87 -7.81
N ILE A 396 -24.31 -7.41 -9.07
CA ILE A 396 -23.14 -7.05 -9.89
C ILE A 396 -22.36 -5.92 -9.21
N LEU A 397 -23.06 -4.87 -8.78
CA LEU A 397 -22.46 -3.70 -8.15
C LEU A 397 -21.63 -4.10 -6.91
N TYR A 398 -22.20 -4.91 -6.00
CA TYR A 398 -21.50 -5.39 -4.83
C TYR A 398 -20.44 -6.47 -5.13
N LYS A 399 -20.61 -7.27 -6.19
CA LYS A 399 -19.58 -8.22 -6.65
C LYS A 399 -18.33 -7.51 -7.19
N LEU A 400 -18.50 -6.34 -7.79
CA LEU A 400 -17.39 -5.52 -8.25
C LEU A 400 -16.66 -4.88 -7.07
N ASP A 401 -17.39 -4.41 -6.05
CA ASP A 401 -16.80 -3.62 -4.97
C ASP A 401 -16.39 -4.41 -3.72
N LEU A 402 -17.06 -5.52 -3.36
CA LEU A 402 -16.73 -6.30 -2.16
C LEU A 402 -15.58 -7.29 -2.38
N PHE A 403 -14.69 -7.35 -1.40
CA PHE A 403 -13.61 -8.33 -1.25
C PHE A 403 -13.81 -9.13 0.04
N VAL A 404 -14.74 -10.09 0.03
CA VAL A 404 -15.08 -10.89 1.21
C VAL A 404 -15.04 -12.39 0.93
N VAL A 405 -14.87 -13.18 1.99
CA VAL A 405 -14.89 -14.64 1.95
C VAL A 405 -16.23 -15.13 1.37
N LYS A 406 -16.20 -16.26 0.63
CA LYS A 406 -17.36 -16.85 -0.06
C LYS A 406 -18.63 -16.91 0.82
N SER A 407 -18.51 -17.22 2.11
CA SER A 407 -19.67 -17.28 3.01
C SER A 407 -20.35 -15.93 3.22
N LYS A 408 -19.57 -14.88 3.53
CA LYS A 408 -20.10 -13.51 3.69
C LYS A 408 -20.65 -12.96 2.38
N ARG A 409 -20.03 -13.34 1.26
CA ARG A 409 -20.52 -12.98 -0.06
C ARG A 409 -21.88 -13.60 -0.35
N ARG A 410 -22.06 -14.90 -0.08
CA ARG A 410 -23.38 -15.55 -0.22
C ARG A 410 -24.44 -14.85 0.62
N MET A 411 -24.11 -14.43 1.84
CA MET A 411 -25.02 -13.67 2.70
C MET A 411 -25.46 -12.34 2.07
N VAL A 412 -24.52 -11.58 1.47
CA VAL A 412 -24.82 -10.34 0.73
C VAL A 412 -25.69 -10.62 -0.48
N ASP A 413 -25.31 -11.59 -1.32
CA ASP A 413 -26.05 -11.94 -2.53
C ASP A 413 -27.49 -12.36 -2.17
N THR A 414 -27.67 -13.18 -1.12
CA THR A 414 -29.00 -13.59 -0.65
C THR A 414 -29.84 -12.42 -0.13
N ALA A 415 -29.24 -11.48 0.61
CA ALA A 415 -29.96 -10.35 1.17
C ALA A 415 -30.44 -9.38 0.09
N ILE A 416 -29.63 -9.13 -0.95
CA ILE A 416 -29.99 -8.25 -2.07
C ILE A 416 -31.11 -8.86 -2.92
N PHE A 417 -31.12 -10.17 -3.15
CA PHE A 417 -32.16 -10.84 -3.93
C PHE A 417 -33.46 -11.03 -3.16
N LEU A 418 -33.38 -11.44 -1.90
CA LEU A 418 -34.56 -11.94 -1.18
C LEU A 418 -35.57 -10.82 -0.87
N ALA A 419 -35.11 -9.64 -0.45
CA ALA A 419 -35.98 -8.52 -0.09
C ALA A 419 -36.90 -8.05 -1.25
N PRO A 420 -36.38 -7.69 -2.45
CA PRO A 420 -37.23 -7.26 -3.56
C PRO A 420 -38.12 -8.38 -4.12
N LEU A 421 -37.67 -9.64 -4.13
CA LEU A 421 -38.49 -10.75 -4.62
C LEU A 421 -39.68 -11.07 -3.71
N VAL A 422 -39.47 -11.05 -2.39
CA VAL A 422 -40.56 -11.23 -1.42
C VAL A 422 -41.57 -10.10 -1.53
N LEU A 423 -41.11 -8.86 -1.75
CA LEU A 423 -42.00 -7.73 -1.98
C LEU A 423 -42.82 -7.91 -3.27
N THR A 424 -42.19 -8.29 -4.38
CA THR A 424 -42.90 -8.54 -5.64
C THR A 424 -43.94 -9.65 -5.49
N LEU A 425 -43.61 -10.72 -4.76
CA LEU A 425 -44.57 -11.78 -4.44
C LEU A 425 -45.76 -11.25 -3.63
N ALA A 426 -45.51 -10.41 -2.61
CA ALA A 426 -46.56 -9.80 -1.81
C ALA A 426 -47.51 -8.96 -2.67
N VAL A 427 -46.97 -8.14 -3.58
CA VAL A 427 -47.77 -7.30 -4.49
C VAL A 427 -48.56 -8.18 -5.46
N HIS A 428 -47.93 -9.20 -6.04
CA HIS A 428 -48.60 -10.11 -6.97
C HIS A 428 -49.81 -10.81 -6.33
N LEU A 429 -49.65 -11.31 -5.11
CA LEU A 429 -50.74 -11.96 -4.37
C LEU A 429 -51.84 -10.96 -3.96
N ALA A 430 -51.48 -9.71 -3.65
CA ALA A 430 -52.46 -8.65 -3.37
C ALA A 430 -53.31 -8.35 -4.61
N VAL A 431 -52.68 -8.18 -5.77
CA VAL A 431 -53.37 -7.91 -7.05
C VAL A 431 -54.32 -9.06 -7.42
N ILE A 432 -53.86 -10.32 -7.36
CA ILE A 432 -54.72 -11.48 -7.66
C ILE A 432 -55.95 -11.51 -6.73
N ARG A 433 -55.76 -11.13 -5.46
CA ARG A 433 -56.83 -11.09 -4.49
C ARG A 433 -57.84 -9.99 -4.81
N ASP A 434 -57.37 -8.79 -5.16
CA ASP A 434 -58.23 -7.66 -5.52
C ASP A 434 -59.02 -7.95 -6.81
N ASP A 435 -58.39 -8.58 -7.80
CA ASP A 435 -59.05 -9.01 -9.03
C ASP A 435 -60.18 -10.01 -8.75
N ASN A 436 -59.95 -11.01 -7.90
CA ASN A 436 -61.00 -11.95 -7.49
C ASN A 436 -62.15 -11.26 -6.74
N GLY A 437 -61.82 -10.26 -5.92
CA GLY A 437 -62.83 -9.42 -5.25
C GLY A 437 -63.69 -8.63 -6.25
N ARG A 438 -63.07 -8.04 -7.28
CA ARG A 438 -63.76 -7.32 -8.36
C ARG A 438 -64.67 -8.25 -9.18
N MET A 439 -64.29 -9.52 -9.33
CA MET A 439 -65.11 -10.56 -9.98
C MET A 439 -66.28 -11.07 -9.10
N GLY A 440 -66.50 -10.48 -7.91
CA GLY A 440 -67.63 -10.79 -7.04
C GLY A 440 -67.43 -12.00 -6.13
N VAL A 441 -66.19 -12.53 -6.03
CA VAL A 441 -65.86 -13.61 -5.09
C VAL A 441 -65.90 -13.06 -3.66
N ARG A 442 -66.68 -13.69 -2.78
CA ARG A 442 -66.79 -13.27 -1.39
C ARG A 442 -65.44 -13.36 -0.69
N PRO A 443 -65.12 -12.48 0.28
CA PRO A 443 -63.83 -12.51 1.00
C PRO A 443 -63.50 -13.85 1.67
N CYS A 444 -64.51 -14.64 2.07
CA CYS A 444 -64.35 -15.96 2.66
C CYS A 444 -64.01 -17.07 1.64
N ASP A 445 -64.32 -16.85 0.36
CA ASP A 445 -64.16 -17.83 -0.72
C ASP A 445 -62.89 -17.55 -1.56
N GLN A 446 -62.12 -16.52 -1.19
CA GLN A 446 -60.86 -16.19 -1.85
C GLN A 446 -59.80 -17.24 -1.52
N ALA A 447 -59.16 -17.79 -2.55
CA ALA A 447 -58.06 -18.76 -2.39
C ALA A 447 -56.84 -18.20 -1.63
N ILE A 448 -56.65 -16.87 -1.70
CA ILE A 448 -55.55 -16.18 -1.02
C ILE A 448 -56.13 -15.45 0.20
N PRO A 449 -55.76 -15.84 1.42
CA PRO A 449 -56.27 -15.20 2.62
C PRO A 449 -55.69 -13.80 2.79
N ALA A 450 -56.48 -12.93 3.42
CA ALA A 450 -56.16 -11.51 3.54
C ALA A 450 -54.83 -11.20 4.21
N TRP A 451 -54.48 -11.98 5.24
CA TRP A 451 -53.30 -11.77 6.05
C TRP A 451 -52.00 -12.12 5.31
N LEU A 452 -52.04 -12.92 4.24
CA LEU A 452 -50.84 -13.45 3.60
C LEU A 452 -50.01 -12.35 2.90
N PRO A 453 -50.58 -11.49 2.02
CA PRO A 453 -49.83 -10.37 1.42
C PRO A 453 -49.24 -9.41 2.47
N TRP A 454 -49.97 -9.13 3.55
CA TRP A 454 -49.50 -8.25 4.63
C TRP A 454 -48.31 -8.84 5.39
N ASN A 455 -48.35 -10.14 5.72
CA ASN A 455 -47.22 -10.81 6.37
C ASN A 455 -45.99 -10.87 5.46
N LEU A 456 -46.18 -11.06 4.15
CA LEU A 456 -45.08 -11.01 3.19
C LEU A 456 -44.50 -9.60 3.03
N ALA A 457 -45.33 -8.55 3.09
CA ALA A 457 -44.86 -7.16 3.12
C ALA A 457 -44.03 -6.85 4.39
N LEU A 458 -44.47 -7.34 5.56
CA LEU A 458 -43.69 -7.25 6.81
C LEU A 458 -42.38 -8.02 6.71
N LEU A 459 -42.39 -9.23 6.13
CA LEU A 459 -41.17 -10.01 5.89
C LEU A 459 -40.22 -9.27 4.96
N ALA A 460 -40.70 -8.65 3.88
CA ALA A 460 -39.89 -7.82 3.00
C ALA A 460 -39.23 -6.65 3.75
N CYS A 461 -39.97 -5.96 4.62
CA CYS A 461 -39.42 -4.90 5.47
C CYS A 461 -38.32 -5.42 6.41
N ALA A 462 -38.53 -6.58 7.04
CA ALA A 462 -37.52 -7.21 7.90
C ALA A 462 -36.25 -7.57 7.13
N LEU A 463 -36.39 -8.03 5.88
CA LEU A 463 -35.26 -8.34 5.00
C LEU A 463 -34.49 -7.07 4.58
N HIS A 464 -35.18 -5.96 4.30
CA HIS A 464 -34.55 -4.67 4.05
C HIS A 464 -33.79 -4.15 5.27
N LEU A 465 -34.38 -4.26 6.46
CA LEU A 465 -33.70 -3.92 7.71
C LEU A 465 -32.45 -4.78 7.89
N GLY A 466 -32.55 -6.09 7.68
CA GLY A 466 -31.42 -7.02 7.71
C GLY A 466 -30.32 -6.62 6.72
N TRP A 467 -30.69 -6.15 5.53
CA TRP A 467 -29.75 -5.64 4.54
C TRP A 467 -28.99 -4.39 5.03
N ILE A 468 -29.68 -3.42 5.64
CA ILE A 468 -29.02 -2.23 6.21
C ILE A 468 -28.06 -2.62 7.36
N VAL A 469 -28.43 -3.60 8.18
CA VAL A 469 -27.56 -4.14 9.24
C VAL A 469 -26.31 -4.80 8.65
N ILE A 470 -26.46 -5.55 7.55
CA ILE A 470 -25.32 -6.15 6.84
C ILE A 470 -24.38 -5.06 6.31
N ILE A 471 -24.90 -4.00 5.69
CA ILE A 471 -24.11 -2.86 5.23
C ILE A 471 -23.32 -2.24 6.39
N MET A 472 -23.97 -1.99 7.53
CA MET A 472 -23.33 -1.44 8.72
C MET A 472 -22.20 -2.36 9.22
N HIS A 473 -22.41 -3.68 9.22
CA HIS A 473 -21.38 -4.62 9.64
C HIS A 473 -20.21 -4.71 8.64
N MET A 474 -20.47 -4.68 7.33
CA MET A 474 -19.43 -4.74 6.30
C MET A 474 -18.58 -3.47 6.24
N SER A 475 -19.18 -2.31 6.55
CA SER A 475 -18.52 -0.99 6.54
C SER A 475 -17.80 -0.64 7.84
N SER A 476 -17.89 -1.50 8.87
CA SER A 476 -17.22 -1.28 10.14
C SER A 476 -15.69 -1.17 9.97
N PRO A 477 -15.04 -0.16 10.57
CA PRO A 477 -13.61 0.05 10.44
C PRO A 477 -12.87 -1.08 11.15
N LEU A 478 -11.76 -1.53 10.56
CA LEU A 478 -10.85 -2.41 11.29
C LEU A 478 -10.09 -1.59 12.34
N LYS A 479 -9.77 -2.17 13.49
CA LYS A 479 -8.89 -1.56 14.53
C LYS A 479 -7.43 -1.35 14.07
N SER A 480 -7.19 -1.08 12.79
CA SER A 480 -5.88 -0.77 12.21
C SER A 480 -5.57 0.72 12.35
N LYS A 481 -4.30 1.10 12.13
CA LYS A 481 -3.83 2.49 12.23
C LYS A 481 -4.53 3.47 11.28
N ALA A 482 -5.20 2.98 10.23
CA ALA A 482 -5.85 3.80 9.22
C ALA A 482 -7.39 3.78 9.29
N GLY A 483 -8.02 2.96 10.13
CA GLY A 483 -9.49 2.97 10.30
C GLY A 483 -10.31 2.63 9.04
N LEU A 484 -9.71 1.96 8.04
CA LEU A 484 -10.34 1.70 6.75
C LEU A 484 -11.25 0.45 6.75
N PRO A 485 -12.35 0.46 5.96
CA PRO A 485 -13.29 -0.65 5.84
C PRO A 485 -12.80 -1.73 4.86
N MET A 486 -12.03 -2.70 5.36
CA MET A 486 -11.34 -3.72 4.55
C MET A 486 -12.23 -4.71 3.78
N SER A 487 -13.55 -4.66 3.93
CA SER A 487 -14.48 -5.51 3.17
C SER A 487 -14.62 -5.08 1.71
N TYR A 488 -14.17 -3.87 1.36
CA TYR A 488 -14.33 -3.27 0.03
C TYR A 488 -13.00 -3.19 -0.71
N ARG A 489 -12.95 -3.65 -1.96
CA ARG A 489 -11.76 -3.58 -2.84
C ARG A 489 -11.23 -2.18 -3.00
N SER A 490 -12.13 -1.21 -3.11
CA SER A 490 -11.80 0.20 -3.21
C SER A 490 -10.93 0.70 -2.07
N SER A 491 -11.27 0.33 -0.84
CA SER A 491 -10.47 0.66 0.35
C SER A 491 -9.09 -0.02 0.33
N ILE A 492 -9.00 -1.21 -0.27
CA ILE A 492 -7.74 -1.96 -0.40
C ILE A 492 -6.84 -1.30 -1.44
N TYR A 493 -7.39 -0.90 -2.60
CA TYR A 493 -6.61 -0.22 -3.63
C TYR A 493 -6.18 1.18 -3.23
N LEU A 494 -6.90 1.80 -2.30
CA LEU A 494 -6.49 3.06 -1.70
C LEU A 494 -5.26 2.90 -0.78
N ASP A 495 -5.01 1.69 -0.27
CA ASP A 495 -3.84 1.36 0.53
C ASP A 495 -2.58 1.10 -0.33
N VAL A 496 -2.14 2.14 -1.05
CA VAL A 496 -0.92 2.11 -1.89
C VAL A 496 0.33 1.75 -1.07
N PHE A 497 0.34 2.09 0.22
CA PHE A 497 1.48 1.88 1.12
C PHE A 497 1.40 0.59 1.96
N GLY A 498 0.43 -0.29 1.69
CA GLY A 498 0.31 -1.58 2.36
C GLY A 498 0.20 -1.51 3.89
N TRP A 499 -0.58 -0.57 4.45
CA TRP A 499 -0.99 -0.56 5.86
C TRP A 499 -1.50 -1.93 6.35
N HIS A 500 -2.07 -2.75 5.46
CA HIS A 500 -2.69 -4.03 5.81
C HIS A 500 -1.86 -5.28 5.48
N SER A 501 -0.62 -5.14 4.97
CA SER A 501 0.24 -6.27 4.58
C SER A 501 0.46 -7.30 5.71
N LYS A 502 0.53 -6.84 6.96
CA LYS A 502 0.70 -7.71 8.15
C LYS A 502 -0.47 -8.69 8.38
N ARG A 503 -1.68 -8.38 7.90
CA ARG A 503 -2.86 -9.23 8.10
C ARG A 503 -2.90 -10.40 7.12
N PHE A 504 -2.45 -10.19 5.88
CA PHE A 504 -2.30 -11.26 4.90
C PHE A 504 -1.17 -12.23 5.28
N ARG A 505 -0.18 -11.76 6.04
CA ARG A 505 0.98 -12.56 6.49
C ARG A 505 0.66 -13.47 7.71
N LYS A 506 -0.35 -13.16 8.52
CA LYS A 506 -0.62 -13.84 9.80
C LYS A 506 -1.40 -15.15 9.73
N THR A 507 -2.00 -15.53 8.60
CA THR A 507 -2.72 -16.82 8.48
C THR A 507 -1.79 -18.04 8.44
N ALA A 508 -0.47 -17.84 8.33
CA ALA A 508 0.52 -18.91 8.18
C ALA A 508 1.26 -19.29 9.48
N ILE A 509 1.12 -18.53 10.58
CA ILE A 509 1.96 -18.69 11.77
C ILE A 509 1.13 -18.49 13.03
N THR A 510 0.45 -19.53 13.52
CA THR A 510 -0.06 -19.56 14.90
C THR A 510 -0.20 -21.00 15.41
N ALA A 511 0.88 -21.55 15.96
CA ALA A 511 0.94 -22.67 16.91
C ALA A 511 2.41 -22.76 17.33
N ALA A 512 2.83 -22.84 18.59
CA ALA A 512 2.20 -22.84 19.89
C ALA A 512 3.28 -22.34 20.87
N SER A 513 2.89 -21.81 22.01
CA SER A 513 3.79 -21.54 23.14
C SER A 513 3.54 -22.60 24.20
N LEU A 514 4.57 -23.27 24.72
CA LEU A 514 4.47 -24.03 25.97
C LEU A 514 5.79 -23.97 26.77
N PRO A 515 5.71 -24.05 28.12
CA PRO A 515 6.83 -24.05 29.05
C PRO A 515 7.30 -25.47 29.44
N THR A 516 8.34 -25.51 30.28
CA THR A 516 9.20 -26.64 30.68
C THR A 516 8.64 -27.51 31.84
N VAL A 517 8.93 -28.83 31.83
CA VAL A 517 9.43 -29.71 32.94
C VAL A 517 9.02 -31.20 32.77
N GLN A 518 9.92 -32.09 33.20
CA GLN A 518 10.08 -33.54 32.92
C GLN A 518 9.14 -34.55 33.60
N GLY A 519 8.90 -35.68 32.93
CA GLY A 519 8.39 -36.97 33.44
C GLY A 519 7.88 -37.89 32.32
N THR A 520 7.85 -39.20 32.58
CA THR A 520 7.86 -40.28 31.56
C THR A 520 6.47 -40.89 31.26
N ALA A 521 6.05 -40.93 29.99
CA ALA A 521 4.79 -41.51 29.50
C ALA A 521 4.98 -42.69 28.56
N ASN A 522 4.02 -43.62 28.64
CA ASN A 522 3.70 -44.67 27.69
C ASN A 522 3.25 -44.09 26.33
N MET A 523 4.20 -43.74 25.46
CA MET A 523 3.92 -43.30 24.08
C MET A 523 4.26 -44.39 23.06
N SER A 524 3.43 -44.53 22.03
CA SER A 524 3.72 -45.42 20.90
C SER A 524 4.88 -44.84 20.06
N PRO A 525 5.90 -45.65 19.70
CA PRO A 525 7.10 -45.19 18.99
C PRO A 525 6.78 -44.42 17.71
N ASP A 526 5.79 -44.85 16.91
CA ASP A 526 5.40 -44.17 15.68
C ASP A 526 4.88 -42.74 15.90
N ARG A 527 4.22 -42.50 17.04
CA ARG A 527 3.75 -41.15 17.41
C ARG A 527 4.91 -40.26 17.83
N CYS A 528 5.92 -40.82 18.49
CA CYS A 528 7.14 -40.10 18.86
C CYS A 528 7.96 -39.70 17.63
N ALA A 529 8.12 -40.62 16.67
CA ALA A 529 8.79 -40.36 15.39
C ALA A 529 8.05 -39.29 14.56
N ALA A 530 6.72 -39.39 14.42
CA ALA A 530 5.93 -38.38 13.71
C ALA A 530 5.94 -36.99 14.40
N ALA A 531 5.99 -36.95 15.74
CA ALA A 531 6.11 -35.70 16.47
C ALA A 531 7.50 -35.06 16.31
N ALA A 532 8.56 -35.87 16.37
CA ALA A 532 9.94 -35.45 16.11
C ALA A 532 10.08 -34.86 14.70
N PHE A 533 9.54 -35.55 13.69
CA PHE A 533 9.52 -35.08 12.31
C PHE A 533 8.83 -33.72 12.16
N LYS A 534 7.64 -33.55 12.77
CA LYS A 534 6.89 -32.30 12.70
C LYS A 534 7.65 -31.13 13.33
N GLU A 535 8.37 -31.39 14.42
CA GLU A 535 9.16 -30.39 15.13
C GLU A 535 10.45 -30.03 14.40
N ALA A 536 11.19 -31.02 13.91
CA ALA A 536 12.37 -30.80 13.07
C ALA A 536 12.02 -30.03 11.78
N LYS A 537 10.89 -30.36 11.12
CA LYS A 537 10.36 -29.61 9.96
C LYS A 537 9.85 -28.20 10.31
N ARG A 538 9.46 -27.96 11.57
CA ARG A 538 9.14 -26.61 12.06
C ARG A 538 10.42 -25.79 12.19
N ILE A 539 11.46 -26.36 12.80
CA ILE A 539 12.73 -25.68 13.06
C ILE A 539 13.50 -25.40 11.76
N SER A 540 13.58 -26.38 10.84
CA SER A 540 14.17 -26.19 9.51
C SER A 540 13.54 -25.03 8.73
N ARG A 541 12.20 -24.90 8.75
CA ARG A 541 11.51 -23.76 8.12
C ARG A 541 11.82 -22.41 8.77
N VAL A 542 12.16 -22.41 10.05
CA VAL A 542 12.53 -21.19 10.77
C VAL A 542 13.98 -20.82 10.47
N LEU A 543 14.91 -21.78 10.50
CA LEU A 543 16.31 -21.58 10.09
C LEU A 543 16.43 -21.05 8.66
N ARG A 544 15.64 -21.58 7.73
CA ARG A 544 15.56 -21.07 6.35
C ARG A 544 15.17 -19.60 6.25
N LYS A 545 14.38 -19.09 7.20
CA LYS A 545 14.03 -17.66 7.26
C LYS A 545 15.17 -16.80 7.79
N PHE A 546 15.99 -17.33 8.69
CA PHE A 546 17.20 -16.65 9.16
C PHE A 546 18.27 -16.58 8.06
N GLY A 547 18.31 -17.59 7.18
CA GLY A 547 19.15 -17.58 5.98
C GLY A 547 18.68 -16.62 4.87
N ALA A 548 17.55 -15.93 5.02
CA ALA A 548 17.12 -14.91 4.07
C ALA A 548 18.05 -13.68 4.18
N PRO A 549 18.42 -13.03 3.06
CA PRO A 549 19.42 -11.96 3.03
C PRO A 549 19.07 -10.77 3.94
N GLU A 550 17.77 -10.48 4.11
CA GLU A 550 17.28 -9.43 5.02
C GLU A 550 17.66 -9.69 6.48
N VAL A 551 17.61 -10.95 6.93
CA VAL A 551 17.84 -11.34 8.32
C VAL A 551 19.30 -11.64 8.58
N ALA A 552 19.99 -12.24 7.59
CA ALA A 552 21.42 -12.49 7.62
C ALA A 552 22.25 -11.21 7.79
N SER A 553 21.75 -10.05 7.33
CA SER A 553 22.39 -8.73 7.51
C SER A 553 22.52 -8.31 8.99
N HIS A 554 21.72 -8.91 9.88
CA HIS A 554 21.71 -8.60 11.31
C HIS A 554 22.51 -9.60 12.16
N LEU A 555 23.10 -10.62 11.53
CA LEU A 555 23.88 -11.68 12.14
C LEU A 555 25.37 -11.44 11.88
N SER A 556 26.25 -11.89 12.79
CA SER A 556 27.68 -11.91 12.47
C SER A 556 27.92 -12.91 11.32
N THR A 557 28.98 -12.70 10.54
CA THR A 557 29.34 -13.61 9.44
C THR A 557 29.56 -15.05 9.93
N GLU A 558 30.10 -15.21 11.14
CA GLU A 558 30.29 -16.52 11.79
C GLU A 558 28.94 -17.14 12.22
N GLU A 559 28.03 -16.35 12.81
CA GLU A 559 26.69 -16.82 13.21
C GLU A 559 25.85 -17.22 11.98
N ALA A 560 25.97 -16.49 10.87
CA ALA A 560 25.26 -16.81 9.63
C ALA A 560 25.77 -18.10 8.98
N GLU A 561 27.10 -18.33 8.97
CA GLU A 561 27.69 -19.58 8.48
C GLU A 561 27.29 -20.78 9.34
N ASP A 562 27.28 -20.64 10.66
CA ASP A 562 26.92 -21.72 11.58
C ASP A 562 25.42 -22.06 11.48
N LEU A 563 24.54 -21.06 11.37
CA LEU A 563 23.11 -21.28 11.11
C LEU A 563 22.86 -21.97 9.77
N HIS A 564 23.64 -21.64 8.74
CA HIS A 564 23.54 -22.27 7.42
C HIS A 564 24.00 -23.74 7.46
N LYS A 565 25.11 -24.05 8.14
CA LYS A 565 25.56 -25.43 8.36
C LYS A 565 24.51 -26.24 9.13
N MET A 566 23.95 -25.68 10.21
CA MET A 566 22.89 -26.33 10.98
C MET A 566 21.61 -26.55 10.16
N GLN A 567 21.27 -25.62 9.26
CA GLN A 567 20.14 -25.80 8.35
C GLN A 567 20.35 -26.97 7.39
N LEU A 568 21.54 -27.10 6.82
CA LEU A 568 21.85 -28.17 5.87
C LEU A 568 21.75 -29.56 6.53
N ILE A 569 22.39 -29.72 7.69
CA ILE A 569 22.37 -30.99 8.46
C ILE A 569 20.92 -31.37 8.82
N LEU A 570 20.15 -30.43 9.37
CA LEU A 570 18.76 -30.70 9.76
C LEU A 570 17.84 -30.96 8.55
N GLU A 571 18.08 -30.34 7.40
CA GLU A 571 17.28 -30.61 6.19
C GLU A 571 17.55 -32.00 5.59
N GLU A 572 18.78 -32.51 5.71
CA GLU A 572 19.16 -33.88 5.33
C GLU A 572 18.47 -34.90 6.26
N ASP A 573 18.62 -34.75 7.58
CA ASP A 573 18.01 -35.65 8.57
C ASP A 573 16.47 -35.66 8.53
N VAL A 574 15.85 -34.50 8.30
CA VAL A 574 14.38 -34.41 8.14
C VAL A 574 13.91 -35.15 6.91
N LYS A 575 14.71 -35.15 5.84
CA LYS A 575 14.36 -35.82 4.58
C LYS A 575 14.49 -37.33 4.73
N GLU A 576 15.55 -37.83 5.36
CA GLU A 576 15.69 -39.27 5.65
C GLU A 576 14.53 -39.77 6.53
N LEU A 577 14.17 -39.03 7.57
CA LEU A 577 13.04 -39.37 8.42
C LEU A 577 11.69 -39.29 7.67
N GLU A 578 11.54 -38.36 6.71
CA GLU A 578 10.36 -38.26 5.84
C GLU A 578 10.21 -39.49 4.94
N ASP A 579 11.31 -39.95 4.35
CA ASP A 579 11.35 -41.10 3.45
C ASP A 579 11.00 -42.39 4.21
N HIS A 580 11.48 -42.54 5.45
CA HIS A 580 11.12 -43.68 6.32
C HIS A 580 9.64 -43.67 6.77
N LEU A 581 9.08 -42.50 7.09
CA LEU A 581 7.67 -42.39 7.50
C LEU A 581 6.67 -42.63 6.34
N GLN A 582 7.10 -42.57 5.08
CA GLN A 582 6.26 -42.77 3.90
C GLN A 582 6.23 -44.21 3.37
N LEU A 583 7.15 -45.08 3.81
CA LEU A 583 7.20 -46.47 3.37
C LEU A 583 6.15 -47.34 4.11
N PRO A 584 5.26 -48.06 3.40
CA PRO A 584 4.34 -49.00 4.03
C PRO A 584 5.11 -50.20 4.58
N GLU A 585 4.78 -50.56 5.81
CA GLU A 585 5.21 -51.72 6.61
C GLU A 585 5.42 -53.00 5.76
N TYR A 586 6.61 -53.17 5.19
CA TYR A 586 7.04 -54.42 4.55
C TYR A 586 8.56 -54.59 4.71
N GLN A 587 8.91 -55.63 5.47
CA GLN A 587 10.25 -56.17 5.76
C GLN A 587 11.11 -55.44 6.80
N ALA A 588 10.73 -55.58 8.08
CA ALA A 588 11.63 -55.41 9.22
C ALA A 588 12.11 -56.77 9.75
N GLU A 589 12.68 -57.61 8.89
CA GLU A 589 13.40 -58.82 9.29
C GLU A 589 14.58 -59.07 8.35
N GLU A 590 15.52 -58.14 8.27
CA GLU A 590 16.90 -58.47 7.87
C GLU A 590 17.88 -57.43 8.45
N GLN A 591 18.65 -57.91 9.44
CA GLN A 591 19.94 -57.42 9.92
C GLN A 591 20.20 -55.89 9.85
N HIS A 592 19.73 -55.15 10.86
CA HIS A 592 20.26 -53.81 11.17
C HIS A 592 21.61 -53.96 11.90
N GLU A 593 22.70 -54.01 11.14
CA GLU A 593 24.00 -53.64 11.70
C GLU A 593 23.95 -52.15 12.07
N ALA A 594 24.40 -51.80 13.28
CA ALA A 594 24.46 -50.43 13.74
C ALA A 594 25.34 -49.61 12.77
N PHE A 595 24.71 -48.78 11.93
CA PHE A 595 25.44 -47.78 11.17
C PHE A 595 26.17 -46.87 12.16
N GLN A 596 27.48 -46.85 12.03
CA GLN A 596 28.39 -46.24 13.00
C GLN A 596 28.29 -44.70 13.04
N ASP A 597 27.55 -44.10 12.09
CA ASP A 597 27.33 -42.67 11.88
C ASP A 597 25.83 -42.27 11.88
N SER A 598 25.00 -42.83 12.77
CA SER A 598 23.58 -42.42 12.88
C SER A 598 23.39 -41.07 13.60
N SER A 599 22.60 -40.16 13.02
CA SER A 599 22.18 -38.89 13.63
C SER A 599 20.91 -39.09 14.46
N TRP A 600 20.95 -38.69 15.73
CA TRP A 600 19.85 -38.88 16.69
C TRP A 600 19.18 -37.55 17.02
N LEU A 601 17.89 -37.44 16.75
CA LEU A 601 17.06 -36.29 17.11
C LEU A 601 16.58 -36.41 18.56
N GLN A 602 17.12 -35.57 19.44
CA GLN A 602 16.66 -35.49 20.82
C GLN A 602 15.39 -34.63 20.91
N CYS A 603 14.31 -35.23 21.39
CA CYS A 603 12.97 -34.67 21.43
C CYS A 603 12.38 -34.76 22.85
N TRP A 604 11.30 -34.00 23.07
CA TRP A 604 10.52 -34.08 24.31
C TRP A 604 9.02 -34.11 24.00
N CYS A 605 8.24 -34.82 24.82
CA CYS A 605 6.78 -34.84 24.72
C CYS A 605 6.15 -34.83 26.12
N GLU A 606 4.96 -34.26 26.27
CA GLU A 606 4.21 -34.30 27.53
C GLU A 606 3.51 -35.65 27.71
N ASP A 607 3.70 -36.26 28.88
CA ASP A 607 2.92 -37.40 29.32
C ASP A 607 1.45 -36.99 29.51
N GLY A 608 0.53 -37.97 29.52
CA GLY A 608 -0.90 -37.72 29.79
C GLY A 608 -1.20 -37.14 31.18
N LYS A 609 -0.18 -36.87 31.99
CA LYS A 609 -0.21 -36.24 33.31
C LYS A 609 0.51 -34.88 33.34
N GLY A 610 0.99 -34.38 32.20
CA GLY A 610 1.64 -33.07 32.04
C GLY A 610 3.15 -33.01 32.28
N HIS A 611 3.86 -34.14 32.30
CA HIS A 611 5.31 -34.19 32.51
C HIS A 611 6.10 -34.47 31.20
N ALA A 612 7.23 -33.80 30.98
CA ALA A 612 8.01 -33.94 29.75
C ALA A 612 8.93 -35.18 29.70
N VAL A 613 8.62 -36.13 28.83
CA VAL A 613 9.44 -37.31 28.55
C VAL A 613 10.53 -36.92 27.58
N LEU A 614 11.79 -37.21 27.89
CA LEU A 614 12.87 -37.14 26.91
C LEU A 614 12.92 -38.43 26.10
N TYR A 615 13.03 -38.32 24.78
CA TYR A 615 13.21 -39.45 23.89
C TYR A 615 14.11 -39.08 22.70
N TRP A 616 14.75 -40.08 22.11
CA TRP A 616 15.63 -39.95 20.96
C TRP A 616 15.04 -40.72 19.78
N VAL A 617 15.10 -40.12 18.60
CA VAL A 617 14.66 -40.74 17.34
C VAL A 617 15.85 -40.79 16.40
N ASP A 618 16.18 -41.97 15.92
CA ASP A 618 17.17 -42.13 14.85
C ASP A 618 16.60 -41.56 13.55
N ALA A 619 17.30 -40.62 12.92
CA ALA A 619 16.87 -39.98 11.68
C ALA A 619 16.83 -40.98 10.51
N HIS A 620 17.71 -41.98 10.53
CA HIS A 620 17.80 -43.00 9.49
C HIS A 620 16.82 -44.14 9.73
N SER A 621 16.87 -44.82 10.89
CA SER A 621 16.01 -46.00 11.12
C SER A 621 14.59 -45.68 11.60
N GLY A 622 14.33 -44.44 12.05
CA GLY A 622 13.08 -44.07 12.71
C GLY A 622 12.90 -44.72 14.10
N GLN A 623 13.91 -45.43 14.61
CA GLN A 623 13.84 -46.11 15.90
C GLN A 623 13.76 -45.09 17.05
N VAL A 624 12.79 -45.30 17.93
CA VAL A 624 12.60 -44.45 19.12
C VAL A 624 13.18 -45.13 20.35
N THR A 625 14.10 -44.46 21.03
CA THR A 625 14.67 -44.91 22.29
C THR A 625 14.40 -43.89 23.40
N PHE A 626 14.13 -44.39 24.60
CA PHE A 626 13.94 -43.56 25.81
C PHE A 626 15.18 -43.59 26.72
N ARG A 627 16.27 -44.19 26.23
CA ARG A 627 17.60 -44.16 26.85
C ARG A 627 18.54 -43.52 25.85
N GLN A 628 19.46 -42.71 26.35
CA GLN A 628 20.43 -42.03 25.50
C GLN A 628 21.22 -43.05 24.66
N PRO A 629 21.30 -42.86 23.33
CA PRO A 629 22.04 -43.76 22.45
C PRO A 629 23.55 -43.73 22.77
N ALA A 630 24.21 -44.88 22.65
CA ALA A 630 25.63 -45.05 23.02
C ALA A 630 26.63 -44.58 21.94
N SER A 631 26.16 -44.35 20.71
CA SER A 631 26.93 -43.93 19.54
C SER A 631 26.07 -43.09 18.60
N GLY A 632 26.66 -42.10 17.93
CA GLY A 632 25.97 -41.20 16.98
C GLY A 632 26.00 -39.71 17.38
N GLU A 633 25.75 -38.83 16.42
CA GLU A 633 25.67 -37.38 16.65
C GLU A 633 24.27 -37.01 17.17
N ILE A 634 24.19 -36.35 18.32
CA ILE A 634 22.90 -36.01 18.96
C ILE A 634 22.54 -34.55 18.63
N ILE A 635 21.44 -34.38 17.89
CA ILE A 635 20.89 -33.06 17.56
C ILE A 635 19.78 -32.74 18.56
N ASP A 636 20.07 -31.80 19.46
CA ASP A 636 19.11 -31.31 20.46
C ASP A 636 18.17 -30.27 19.86
N LEU A 637 16.97 -30.72 19.47
CA LEU A 637 15.93 -29.86 18.88
C LEU A 637 15.43 -28.79 19.86
N ALA A 638 15.46 -29.06 21.17
CA ALA A 638 15.03 -28.10 22.18
C ALA A 638 16.06 -26.98 22.33
N ARG A 639 17.35 -27.35 22.39
CA ARG A 639 18.46 -26.38 22.41
C ARG A 639 18.50 -25.55 21.13
N LEU A 640 18.33 -26.19 19.97
CA LEU A 640 18.27 -25.51 18.67
C LEU A 640 17.12 -24.50 18.62
N SER A 641 15.93 -24.89 19.10
CA SER A 641 14.78 -23.97 19.20
C SER A 641 15.03 -22.82 20.18
N ALA A 642 15.77 -23.02 21.27
CA ALA A 642 16.11 -21.97 22.23
C ALA A 642 17.12 -20.96 21.65
N THR A 643 18.17 -21.45 20.98
CA THR A 643 19.15 -20.59 20.30
C THR A 643 18.49 -19.71 19.23
N ILE A 644 17.57 -20.29 18.47
CA ILE A 644 16.77 -19.56 17.48
C ILE A 644 15.92 -18.46 18.13
N GLN A 645 15.34 -18.72 19.30
CA GLN A 645 14.55 -17.72 20.04
C GLN A 645 15.42 -16.60 20.59
N ASP A 646 16.62 -16.91 21.10
CA ASP A 646 17.57 -15.91 21.58
C ASP A 646 18.05 -14.99 20.44
N ILE A 647 18.39 -15.57 19.28
CA ILE A 647 18.76 -14.82 18.07
C ILE A 647 17.60 -13.93 17.61
N GLN A 648 16.37 -14.44 17.62
CA GLN A 648 15.18 -13.66 17.30
C GLN A 648 15.01 -12.48 18.28
N GLN A 649 15.20 -12.71 19.58
CA GLN A 649 15.12 -11.65 20.59
C GLN A 649 16.22 -10.61 20.40
N ARG A 650 17.45 -11.01 20.09
CA ARG A 650 18.55 -10.09 19.78
C ARG A 650 18.27 -9.23 18.56
N ILE A 651 17.68 -9.81 17.51
CA ILE A 651 17.27 -9.06 16.31
C ILE A 651 16.13 -8.10 16.63
N ASP A 652 15.16 -8.52 17.45
CA ASP A 652 14.05 -7.67 17.88
C ASP A 652 14.50 -6.53 18.82
N HIS A 653 15.63 -6.70 19.53
CA HIS A 653 16.23 -5.71 20.43
C HIS A 653 17.42 -4.94 19.84
N SER A 654 17.83 -5.22 18.60
CA SER A 654 18.89 -4.50 17.89
C SER A 654 18.53 -3.01 17.76
N PRO A 655 19.47 -2.07 17.97
CA PRO A 655 19.17 -0.66 18.26
C PRO A 655 18.70 0.12 17.02
N LYS A 656 17.46 -0.13 16.60
CA LYS A 656 16.70 0.71 15.65
C LYS A 656 16.35 2.10 16.20
N HIS A 657 16.61 2.37 17.48
CA HIS A 657 16.32 3.67 18.10
C HIS A 657 17.41 4.74 17.86
N ALA A 658 18.62 4.37 17.44
CA ALA A 658 19.63 5.36 17.10
C ALA A 658 19.33 6.04 15.75
N ASP A 659 18.80 5.28 14.78
CA ASP A 659 18.38 5.80 13.49
C ASP A 659 17.08 6.61 13.58
N GLU A 660 16.17 6.29 14.50
CA GLU A 660 14.99 7.13 14.77
C GLU A 660 15.37 8.53 15.28
N ALA A 661 16.43 8.66 16.10
CA ALA A 661 16.86 9.95 16.63
C ALA A 661 17.56 10.83 15.57
N ILE A 662 18.30 10.22 14.64
CA ILE A 662 18.96 10.94 13.53
C ILE A 662 17.94 11.28 12.44
N VAL A 663 16.99 10.38 12.14
CA VAL A 663 15.83 10.66 11.28
C VAL A 663 14.92 11.72 11.90
N ALA A 664 14.76 11.75 13.23
CA ALA A 664 14.03 12.79 13.95
C ALA A 664 14.76 14.16 13.91
N ALA A 665 16.09 14.16 14.01
CA ALA A 665 16.89 15.38 13.92
C ALA A 665 16.94 15.96 12.48
N GLU A 666 17.00 15.13 11.43
CA GLU A 666 16.86 15.61 10.04
C GLU A 666 15.39 15.89 9.63
N ALA A 667 14.43 15.39 10.41
CA ALA A 667 13.02 15.73 10.32
C ALA A 667 12.68 17.11 10.94
N LEU A 668 13.65 17.92 11.37
CA LEU A 668 13.43 19.25 11.97
C LEU A 668 12.56 20.22 11.12
N PRO A 669 12.60 20.22 9.77
CA PRO A 669 11.60 20.97 8.97
C PRO A 669 10.20 20.34 8.97
N PHE A 670 10.08 19.08 9.40
CA PHE A 670 8.91 18.21 9.36
C PHE A 670 8.23 18.03 10.73
N GLU A 671 8.90 18.42 11.83
CA GLU A 671 8.31 18.61 13.17
C GLU A 671 7.31 19.79 13.20
N LEU A 672 7.35 20.66 12.19
CA LEU A 672 6.37 21.72 11.94
C LEU A 672 5.09 21.23 11.27
N MET A 673 5.05 20.01 10.72
CA MET A 673 3.77 19.36 10.48
C MET A 673 3.29 18.84 11.84
N PRO A 674 2.12 19.27 12.34
CA PRO A 674 1.67 18.84 13.66
C PRO A 674 1.73 17.31 13.73
N GLU A 675 2.30 16.80 14.82
CA GLU A 675 2.53 15.36 15.06
C GLU A 675 1.29 14.51 14.72
N THR A 676 0.14 15.14 14.83
CA THR A 676 -1.16 14.75 14.32
C THR A 676 -1.70 15.85 13.39
N PRO A 677 -1.87 15.63 12.07
CA PRO A 677 -2.66 16.52 11.24
C PRO A 677 -4.14 16.42 11.65
N ASP A 678 -4.49 17.05 12.77
CA ASP A 678 -5.71 16.93 13.58
C ASP A 678 -5.55 15.89 14.73
N SER A 679 -5.10 16.38 15.89
CA SER A 679 -5.02 15.67 17.19
C SER A 679 -6.38 15.31 17.76
N GLU A 680 -7.47 15.75 17.15
CA GLU A 680 -8.77 15.32 17.56
C GLU A 680 -9.00 13.87 17.10
N GLU A 681 -8.89 12.95 18.05
CA GLU A 681 -9.41 11.58 17.98
C GLU A 681 -10.85 11.51 17.41
N SER A 682 -11.56 12.65 17.43
CA SER A 682 -12.83 12.96 16.77
C SER A 682 -12.84 12.77 15.25
N THR A 683 -11.83 13.25 14.50
CA THR A 683 -11.87 13.29 13.01
C THR A 683 -11.63 11.92 12.38
N LYS A 684 -10.76 11.09 12.97
CA LYS A 684 -10.43 9.75 12.45
C LYS A 684 -11.64 8.82 12.35
N ASN A 685 -12.58 8.95 13.29
CA ASN A 685 -13.80 8.13 13.32
C ASN A 685 -15.00 8.85 12.71
N LEU A 686 -14.87 10.11 12.28
CA LEU A 686 -15.98 10.91 11.78
C LEU A 686 -16.66 10.28 10.53
N PRO A 687 -15.91 9.79 9.50
CA PRO A 687 -16.52 9.16 8.33
C PRO A 687 -17.35 7.92 8.70
N TRP A 688 -16.78 7.05 9.54
CA TRP A 688 -17.47 5.87 10.02
C TRP A 688 -18.71 6.21 10.84
N LYS A 689 -18.59 7.15 11.80
CA LYS A 689 -19.73 7.59 12.63
C LYS A 689 -20.85 8.18 11.77
N CYS A 690 -20.52 8.87 10.68
CA CYS A 690 -21.50 9.41 9.75
C CYS A 690 -22.31 8.28 9.10
N ILE A 691 -21.64 7.27 8.52
CA ILE A 691 -22.33 6.12 7.93
C ILE A 691 -23.07 5.30 8.97
N GLN A 692 -22.49 5.08 10.15
CA GLN A 692 -23.14 4.38 11.25
C GLN A 692 -24.46 5.07 11.65
N ARG A 693 -24.45 6.40 11.79
CA ARG A 693 -25.66 7.19 12.10
C ARG A 693 -26.66 7.12 10.96
N SER A 694 -26.22 7.22 9.70
CA SER A 694 -27.10 7.06 8.53
C SER A 694 -27.76 5.67 8.52
N CYS A 695 -27.02 4.60 8.78
CA CYS A 695 -27.57 3.24 8.92
C CYS A 695 -28.55 3.14 10.10
N GLN A 696 -28.23 3.70 11.27
CA GLN A 696 -29.11 3.70 12.44
C GLN A 696 -30.43 4.42 12.16
N MET A 697 -30.38 5.60 11.54
CA MET A 697 -31.58 6.34 11.13
C MET A 697 -32.43 5.52 10.18
N GLN A 698 -31.82 4.84 9.20
CA GLN A 698 -32.56 3.97 8.29
C GLN A 698 -33.14 2.73 8.98
N ILE A 699 -32.43 2.12 9.93
CA ILE A 699 -32.97 1.02 10.75
C ILE A 699 -34.22 1.48 11.51
N LEU A 700 -34.16 2.64 12.16
CA LEU A 700 -35.31 3.22 12.87
C LEU A 700 -36.48 3.49 11.92
N LEU A 701 -36.21 4.00 10.71
CA LEU A 701 -37.23 4.22 9.70
C LEU A 701 -37.90 2.91 9.25
N TRP A 702 -37.12 1.86 9.01
CA TRP A 702 -37.67 0.53 8.67
C TRP A 702 -38.49 -0.08 9.82
N ILE A 703 -38.04 0.06 11.07
CA ILE A 703 -38.81 -0.38 12.25
C ILE A 703 -40.14 0.38 12.32
N PHE A 704 -40.11 1.70 12.14
CA PHE A 704 -41.32 2.52 12.12
C PHE A 704 -42.30 2.06 11.05
N THR A 705 -41.82 1.83 9.83
CA THR A 705 -42.66 1.31 8.74
C THR A 705 -43.24 -0.07 9.04
N MET A 706 -42.47 -0.97 9.66
CA MET A 706 -43.01 -2.27 10.09
C MET A 706 -44.13 -2.11 11.11
N VAL A 707 -43.97 -1.21 12.09
CA VAL A 707 -45.03 -0.92 13.09
C VAL A 707 -46.28 -0.35 12.39
N VAL A 708 -46.11 0.58 11.45
CA VAL A 708 -47.23 1.17 10.70
C VAL A 708 -47.96 0.16 9.82
N ILE A 709 -47.26 -0.83 9.24
CA ILE A 709 -47.87 -1.89 8.43
C ILE A 709 -48.57 -2.94 9.32
N ALA A 710 -48.09 -3.14 10.55
CA ALA A 710 -48.64 -4.13 11.48
C ALA A 710 -49.88 -3.64 12.24
N VAL A 711 -49.98 -2.32 12.47
CA VAL A 711 -51.15 -1.63 13.04
C VAL A 711 -52.20 -1.44 11.95
#